data_AF-A0A9D1NKV7-F1
#
_entry.id   AF-A0A9D1NKV7-F1
#
_cell.length_a   1.000
_cell.length_b   1.000
_cell.length_c   1.000
_cell.angle_alpha   90.00
_cell.angle_beta   90.00
_cell.angle_gamma   90.00
#
_symmetry.space_group_name_H-M   'P 1'
#
loop_
_entity.id
_entity.type
_entity.pdbx_description
1 polymer ?
#
loop_
_entity_poly.entity_id
_entity_poly.type
_entity_poly.pdbx_seq_one_letter_code
_entity_poly.pdbx_strand_id
1 'polypeptide(L)'
;MLFFFSCRAPGAAIAGVEGTGRPEAFCWGSGVNYSTRADGWNVVFETSYEGDAQIDVKSHSYATYFASAQNLSTSGIPQALRATAANNVIHCFSAGNMRGNVEGRGAPTDAGWMRYSRFREVILVAATNANGTYADFSSFGSSVFISAPGETVRTTDRMGADGYDSSGNYASFNGTSAATPIVAGVTALGKQICPDMDVRWAKHALAWSSGHGAAPNIDSGSSYFSWENGPTGTWQQNNGGYWFNNNYGFGLVDSEAFVDTVRDILYTTTERTYAAKGVSKTLAETTEGTMRTAEFSVGAAAFDQSVESVSVRVNFSQAAMNALDLRTLKITLVAPDGKESVLAQGAVGDVSRTPAEANYLTDNTFLSNAFWGATYGEGENWTVRVEYEAAAGTASDGWVSVGGVEWTTGGFVFEGEGRTVAADETVSAHAVAQDSGGFSVAGTMKLEDSVLVNDGKFELAETGTLVYENKNLSGDKGLKYTQNGGEAVLRGKADFARGITLNGGSLAIRGCPGTISAGTGIVVNGGTLTIDGSRFEEGTTLTLDGGNVKIENVSLVVAFVEIVLGDAYLAEAALSSDGEAALAEGTSVVLSGNLDALLGGAPAALSSGDAAALDIAARVAAERTFLVFGGNLKHDGVSVSLSAELERELETAGIAWTLAPDGATLSFLVVPEPSAFGLFAGTFALALAASRRRRKA
;
A
#
# COMPACT_ATOMS: atom_id res chain seq x y z
N MET A 1 -3.73 -10.57 16.39
CA MET A 1 -2.93 -9.39 16.74
C MET A 1 -1.92 -9.72 17.84
N LEU A 2 -0.68 -10.05 17.47
CA LEU A 2 0.46 -10.06 18.39
C LEU A 2 1.30 -8.83 18.04
N PHE A 3 1.43 -7.88 18.96
CA PHE A 3 2.27 -6.70 18.79
C PHE A 3 3.74 -7.12 18.81
N PHE A 4 4.35 -7.31 17.63
CA PHE A 4 5.81 -7.44 17.54
C PHE A 4 6.46 -6.05 17.62
N PHE A 5 6.80 -5.63 18.83
CA PHE A 5 7.82 -4.63 19.06
C PHE A 5 9.17 -5.26 18.71
N SER A 6 9.75 -4.96 17.54
CA SER A 6 11.16 -5.25 17.31
C SER A 6 12.02 -4.19 17.99
N CYS A 7 12.21 -4.34 19.29
CA CYS A 7 13.45 -3.93 19.95
C CYS A 7 14.29 -5.21 20.15
N ARG A 8 15.05 -5.56 19.10
CA ARG A 8 15.99 -6.70 18.96
C ARG A 8 15.40 -8.10 19.23
N ALA A 9 14.90 -8.74 18.17
CA ALA A 9 14.66 -10.18 18.13
C ALA A 9 15.97 -10.99 17.98
N PRO A 10 16.10 -12.17 18.62
CA PRO A 10 17.19 -13.11 18.36
C PRO A 10 16.85 -13.99 17.14
N GLY A 11 17.77 -14.05 16.17
CA GLY A 11 17.76 -15.13 15.16
C GLY A 11 17.30 -14.80 13.74
N ALA A 12 17.47 -13.57 13.26
CA ALA A 12 17.73 -13.26 11.85
C ALA A 12 18.35 -11.86 11.83
N ALA A 13 19.36 -11.64 11.00
CA ALA A 13 20.14 -10.41 10.97
C ALA A 13 19.29 -9.16 10.63
N ILE A 14 18.65 -8.56 11.63
CA ILE A 14 18.44 -7.10 11.72
C ILE A 14 19.14 -6.64 13.00
N ALA A 15 20.43 -6.98 13.06
CA ALA A 15 21.35 -6.47 14.05
C ALA A 15 21.65 -5.00 13.72
N GLY A 16 21.12 -4.09 14.52
CA GLY A 16 21.61 -2.71 14.59
C GLY A 16 21.20 -1.81 13.42
N VAL A 17 20.00 -1.25 13.50
CA VAL A 17 19.78 0.13 13.01
C VAL A 17 19.88 1.08 14.21
N GLU A 18 20.98 0.96 14.96
CA GLU A 18 21.55 2.15 15.59
C GLU A 18 22.23 2.92 14.45
N GLY A 19 21.53 3.92 13.91
CA GLY A 19 22.18 5.07 13.27
C GLY A 19 22.59 5.01 11.80
N THR A 20 22.37 3.95 11.01
CA THR A 20 22.92 3.94 9.62
C THR A 20 22.02 4.50 8.53
N GLY A 21 20.72 4.74 8.76
CA GLY A 21 19.87 5.49 7.81
C GLY A 21 20.08 5.05 6.35
N ARG A 22 19.86 3.77 6.05
CA ARG A 22 20.07 3.24 4.71
C ARG A 22 18.76 2.77 4.05
N PRO A 23 18.64 2.87 2.71
CA PRO A 23 17.45 2.48 1.96
C PRO A 23 16.97 1.03 2.21
N GLU A 24 17.89 0.09 2.42
CA GLU A 24 17.65 -1.34 2.60
C GLU A 24 16.62 -1.64 3.68
N ALA A 25 16.67 -0.90 4.80
CA ALA A 25 15.76 -1.12 5.93
C ALA A 25 14.30 -0.77 5.58
N PHE A 26 14.12 0.22 4.70
CA PHE A 26 12.80 0.60 4.18
C PHE A 26 12.32 -0.41 3.15
N CYS A 27 13.20 -0.86 2.26
CA CYS A 27 12.87 -1.83 1.20
C CYS A 27 12.59 -3.25 1.71
N TRP A 28 13.20 -3.68 2.82
CA TRP A 28 13.03 -5.06 3.33
C TRP A 28 11.56 -5.45 3.57
N GLY A 29 11.09 -6.50 2.91
CA GLY A 29 9.72 -7.00 3.02
C GLY A 29 8.64 -6.05 2.48
N SER A 30 9.03 -4.97 1.79
CA SER A 30 8.10 -3.99 1.23
C SER A 30 7.60 -4.32 -0.17
N GLY A 31 8.14 -5.37 -0.80
CA GLY A 31 7.90 -5.65 -2.22
C GLY A 31 8.55 -4.64 -3.18
N VAL A 32 9.42 -3.76 -2.66
CA VAL A 32 10.19 -2.78 -3.42
C VAL A 32 11.68 -3.03 -3.19
N ASN A 33 12.44 -2.97 -4.27
CA ASN A 33 13.90 -2.97 -4.25
C ASN A 33 14.45 -1.62 -4.73
N TYR A 34 15.73 -1.36 -4.45
CA TYR A 34 16.41 -0.16 -4.91
C TYR A 34 17.77 -0.50 -5.51
N SER A 35 18.18 0.32 -6.46
CA SER A 35 19.51 0.27 -7.06
C SER A 35 20.12 1.66 -7.11
N THR A 36 21.41 1.71 -7.40
CA THR A 36 22.11 2.97 -7.64
C THR A 36 22.80 2.91 -8.99
N ARG A 37 22.73 4.01 -9.74
CA ARG A 37 23.53 4.20 -10.95
C ARG A 37 24.31 5.49 -10.86
N ALA A 38 25.49 5.51 -11.46
CA ALA A 38 26.26 6.74 -11.63
C ALA A 38 25.74 7.49 -12.87
N ASP A 39 25.43 8.78 -12.70
CA ASP A 39 25.10 9.70 -13.79
C ASP A 39 26.05 10.90 -13.73
N GLY A 40 27.18 10.77 -14.43
CA GLY A 40 28.31 11.71 -14.32
C GLY A 40 28.92 11.70 -12.92
N TRP A 41 28.87 12.83 -12.22
CA TRP A 41 29.33 12.98 -10.82
C TRP A 41 28.22 12.71 -9.79
N ASN A 42 26.99 12.39 -10.22
CA ASN A 42 25.85 12.17 -9.34
C ASN A 42 25.58 10.67 -9.15
N VAL A 43 25.09 10.31 -7.96
CA VAL A 43 24.49 8.99 -7.71
C VAL A 43 22.98 9.14 -7.83
N VAL A 44 22.37 8.39 -8.74
CA VAL A 44 20.92 8.33 -8.93
C VAL A 44 20.41 7.07 -8.26
N PHE A 45 19.38 7.22 -7.43
CA PHE A 45 18.67 6.11 -6.81
C PHE A 45 17.46 5.76 -7.66
N GLU A 46 17.32 4.49 -8.00
CA GLU A 46 16.18 3.95 -8.72
C GLU A 46 15.49 2.92 -7.84
N THR A 47 14.17 2.86 -7.93
CA THR A 47 13.37 1.85 -7.23
C THR A 47 12.71 0.93 -8.24
N SER A 48 12.41 -0.30 -7.83
CA SER A 48 11.68 -1.24 -8.68
C SER A 48 10.67 -1.98 -7.84
N TYR A 49 9.46 -2.13 -8.40
CA TYR A 49 8.45 -3.02 -7.85
C TYR A 49 8.86 -4.48 -8.08
N GLU A 50 8.88 -5.28 -7.03
CA GLU A 50 9.16 -6.73 -7.07
C GLU A 50 7.95 -7.58 -6.68
N GLY A 51 6.93 -6.98 -6.05
CA GLY A 51 5.70 -7.66 -5.64
C GLY A 51 4.93 -6.91 -4.56
N ASP A 52 3.86 -7.51 -4.07
CA ASP A 52 3.09 -6.99 -2.94
C ASP A 52 3.96 -6.94 -1.67
N ALA A 53 3.65 -6.02 -0.76
CA ALA A 53 4.33 -5.94 0.52
C ALA A 53 4.07 -7.20 1.36
N GLN A 54 5.12 -7.73 1.98
CA GLN A 54 5.03 -8.79 3.01
C GLN A 54 4.94 -8.20 4.42
N ILE A 55 5.33 -6.92 4.56
CA ILE A 55 5.26 -6.14 5.79
C ILE A 55 4.44 -4.89 5.49
N ASP A 56 3.20 -4.87 5.97
CA ASP A 56 2.24 -3.79 5.70
C ASP A 56 2.46 -2.54 6.57
N VAL A 57 2.98 -2.72 7.78
CA VAL A 57 3.17 -1.64 8.75
C VAL A 57 4.54 -1.74 9.40
N LYS A 58 5.27 -0.62 9.42
CA LYS A 58 6.58 -0.48 10.05
C LYS A 58 6.55 0.58 11.14
N SER A 59 6.97 0.18 12.34
CA SER A 59 7.08 1.07 13.50
C SER A 59 8.54 1.46 13.77
N HIS A 60 8.82 2.75 13.76
CA HIS A 60 10.16 3.33 13.83
C HIS A 60 10.32 4.21 15.07
N SER A 61 10.90 3.65 16.12
CA SER A 61 11.11 4.36 17.40
C SER A 61 12.55 4.89 17.55
N TYR A 62 13.10 5.45 16.47
CA TYR A 62 14.44 6.03 16.39
C TYR A 62 14.45 7.30 15.54
N ALA A 63 15.38 8.21 15.80
CA ALA A 63 15.59 9.38 14.97
C ALA A 63 16.99 9.98 15.21
N THR A 64 17.44 10.76 14.22
CA THR A 64 18.59 11.66 14.35
C THR A 64 18.12 13.10 14.20
N TYR A 65 18.69 14.00 14.98
CA TYR A 65 18.46 15.44 14.89
C TYR A 65 19.45 16.07 13.91
N PHE A 66 19.07 17.19 13.28
CA PHE A 66 19.96 18.03 12.44
C PHE A 66 20.66 17.30 11.27
N ALA A 67 19.95 16.53 10.46
CA ALA A 67 20.52 16.08 9.19
C ALA A 67 20.43 17.21 8.14
N SER A 68 21.56 17.66 7.58
CA SER A 68 21.55 18.56 6.41
C SER A 68 20.80 17.89 5.25
N ALA A 69 20.00 18.64 4.49
CA ALA A 69 19.23 18.06 3.37
C ALA A 69 20.13 17.50 2.25
N GLN A 70 21.38 17.98 2.14
CA GLN A 70 22.40 17.41 1.27
C GLN A 70 22.75 15.95 1.64
N ASN A 71 22.75 15.59 2.93
CA ASN A 71 23.00 14.22 3.38
C ASN A 71 21.78 13.28 3.22
N LEU A 72 20.59 13.82 2.93
CA LEU A 72 19.37 13.02 2.73
C LEU A 72 19.07 12.76 1.27
N SER A 73 19.21 13.79 0.44
CA SER A 73 19.02 13.67 -1.01
C SER A 73 19.99 12.67 -1.64
N THR A 74 21.19 12.53 -1.07
CA THR A 74 22.23 11.60 -1.49
C THR A 74 22.18 10.23 -0.81
N SER A 75 21.27 10.01 0.16
CA SER A 75 21.23 8.74 0.91
C SER A 75 20.25 7.71 0.36
N GLY A 76 19.43 8.06 -0.64
CA GLY A 76 18.41 7.17 -1.21
C GLY A 76 17.20 6.90 -0.30
N ILE A 77 17.23 7.37 0.95
CA ILE A 77 16.15 7.15 1.92
C ILE A 77 14.84 7.79 1.47
N PRO A 78 14.82 9.07 1.02
CA PRO A 78 13.56 9.66 0.55
C PRO A 78 12.92 8.85 -0.57
N GLN A 79 13.73 8.33 -1.49
CA GLN A 79 13.28 7.50 -2.62
C GLN A 79 12.74 6.16 -2.13
N ALA A 80 13.46 5.47 -1.26
CA ALA A 80 13.00 4.20 -0.69
C ALA A 80 11.70 4.36 0.10
N LEU A 81 11.64 5.33 1.01
CA LEU A 81 10.44 5.60 1.82
C LEU A 81 9.22 5.93 0.96
N ARG A 82 9.39 6.77 -0.08
CA ARG A 82 8.32 7.07 -1.04
C ARG A 82 7.85 5.84 -1.78
N ALA A 83 8.81 5.05 -2.26
CA ALA A 83 8.49 3.89 -3.06
C ALA A 83 7.79 2.79 -2.23
N THR A 84 8.24 2.57 -1.00
CA THR A 84 7.59 1.60 -0.10
C THR A 84 6.22 2.07 0.34
N ALA A 85 6.03 3.37 0.62
CA ALA A 85 4.72 3.94 0.90
C ALA A 85 3.75 3.82 -0.29
N ALA A 86 4.23 4.03 -1.52
CA ALA A 86 3.46 3.81 -2.75
C ALA A 86 3.19 2.33 -3.06
N ASN A 87 3.84 1.42 -2.33
CA ASN A 87 3.49 -0.01 -2.30
C ASN A 87 2.76 -0.39 -1.01
N ASN A 88 1.96 0.54 -0.51
CA ASN A 88 1.03 0.39 0.60
C ASN A 88 1.69 0.05 1.96
N VAL A 89 2.99 0.31 2.14
CA VAL A 89 3.66 0.17 3.45
C VAL A 89 3.44 1.42 4.30
N ILE A 90 2.88 1.24 5.49
CA ILE A 90 2.61 2.34 6.43
C ILE A 90 3.80 2.53 7.38
N HIS A 91 4.35 3.74 7.42
CA HIS A 91 5.49 4.09 8.27
C HIS A 91 5.09 4.97 9.45
N CYS A 92 5.07 4.40 10.65
CA CYS A 92 4.85 5.13 11.90
C CYS A 92 6.19 5.48 12.55
N PHE A 93 6.45 6.75 12.85
CA PHE A 93 7.67 7.22 13.50
C PHE A 93 7.38 7.90 14.83
N SER A 94 8.28 7.75 15.79
CA SER A 94 8.19 8.47 17.06
C SER A 94 8.56 9.96 16.90
N ALA A 95 7.77 10.84 17.52
CA ALA A 95 7.98 12.28 17.46
C ALA A 95 9.19 12.78 18.26
N GLY A 96 9.81 11.94 19.10
CA GLY A 96 10.97 12.31 19.93
C GLY A 96 10.64 12.51 21.41
N ASN A 97 11.67 12.46 22.25
CA ASN A 97 11.56 12.50 23.72
C ASN A 97 12.36 13.66 24.34
N MET A 98 12.45 14.79 23.63
CA MET A 98 13.36 15.88 24.00
C MET A 98 12.66 17.04 24.72
N ARG A 99 11.32 17.04 24.84
CA ARG A 99 10.63 18.08 25.62
C ARG A 99 11.17 18.06 27.06
N GLY A 100 11.61 19.22 27.55
CA GLY A 100 12.17 19.39 28.90
C GLY A 100 13.64 18.97 29.10
N ASN A 101 14.32 18.35 28.12
CA ASN A 101 15.71 17.91 28.29
C ASN A 101 16.72 18.99 27.84
N VAL A 102 16.76 20.08 28.61
CA VAL A 102 17.47 21.33 28.28
C VAL A 102 18.99 21.27 28.52
N GLU A 103 19.46 20.38 29.39
CA GLU A 103 20.78 20.53 30.03
C GLU A 103 21.84 19.48 29.66
N GLY A 104 21.60 18.56 28.72
CA GLY A 104 22.60 17.49 28.51
C GLY A 104 22.71 16.78 27.15
N ARG A 105 21.85 17.05 26.16
CA ARG A 105 21.87 16.28 24.89
C ARG A 105 21.89 17.09 23.60
N GLY A 106 21.95 18.42 23.63
CA GLY A 106 22.14 19.20 22.39
C GLY A 106 21.02 19.06 21.35
N ALA A 107 19.83 18.55 21.73
CA ALA A 107 18.79 18.11 20.79
C ALA A 107 17.54 19.01 20.85
N PRO A 108 16.96 19.34 19.69
CA PRO A 108 15.82 20.23 19.59
C PRO A 108 14.56 19.56 20.18
N THR A 109 13.78 20.34 20.90
CA THR A 109 12.51 19.92 21.52
C THR A 109 11.39 19.79 20.49
N ASP A 110 11.47 20.55 19.40
CA ASP A 110 10.53 20.54 18.29
C ASP A 110 10.89 19.44 17.27
N ALA A 111 9.90 18.60 16.96
CA ALA A 111 9.97 17.49 16.03
C ALA A 111 10.20 17.95 14.58
N GLY A 112 9.92 19.20 14.23
CA GLY A 112 10.22 19.78 12.92
C GLY A 112 11.72 19.75 12.57
N TRP A 113 12.60 19.63 13.57
CA TRP A 113 14.04 19.48 13.38
C TRP A 113 14.52 18.04 13.21
N MET A 114 13.61 17.07 13.30
CA MET A 114 13.95 15.66 13.12
C MET A 114 14.14 15.31 11.66
N ARG A 115 14.99 14.32 11.41
CA ARG A 115 15.34 13.88 10.06
C ARG A 115 14.14 13.45 9.23
N TYR A 116 13.21 12.69 9.83
CA TYR A 116 12.11 12.03 9.10
C TYR A 116 10.78 12.79 9.17
N SER A 117 10.66 13.81 10.02
CA SER A 117 9.42 14.55 10.22
C SER A 117 8.99 15.40 9.02
N ARG A 118 9.90 15.61 8.06
CA ARG A 118 9.66 16.35 6.82
C ARG A 118 9.03 15.52 5.70
N PHE A 119 8.92 14.20 5.86
CA PHE A 119 8.36 13.31 4.84
C PHE A 119 6.86 13.13 5.05
N ARG A 120 6.06 13.45 4.03
CA ARG A 120 4.60 13.31 4.10
C ARG A 120 4.14 11.86 4.18
N GLU A 121 5.00 10.94 3.78
CA GLU A 121 4.83 9.48 3.83
C GLU A 121 4.97 8.91 5.26
N VAL A 122 5.27 9.77 6.25
CA VAL A 122 5.42 9.40 7.65
C VAL A 122 4.19 9.80 8.47
N ILE A 123 3.77 8.89 9.35
CA ILE A 123 2.85 9.18 10.46
C ILE A 123 3.69 9.41 11.71
N LEU A 124 3.87 10.68 12.10
CA LEU A 124 4.68 11.04 13.25
C LEU A 124 3.83 11.06 14.53
N VAL A 125 4.24 10.28 15.53
CA VAL A 125 3.42 9.95 16.71
C VAL A 125 3.98 10.59 17.97
N ALA A 126 3.19 11.48 18.58
CA ALA A 126 3.46 12.06 19.89
C ALA A 126 2.86 11.21 21.03
N ALA A 127 3.26 11.50 22.27
CA ALA A 127 2.90 10.72 23.45
C ALA A 127 2.04 11.51 24.42
N THR A 128 1.04 10.82 24.98
CA THR A 128 0.21 11.30 26.08
C THR A 128 0.47 10.52 27.36
N ASN A 129 0.11 11.13 28.48
CA ASN A 129 0.03 10.48 29.79
C ASN A 129 -1.39 9.98 30.08
N ALA A 130 -1.53 9.26 31.20
CA ALA A 130 -2.80 8.68 31.64
C ALA A 130 -3.87 9.74 32.00
N ASN A 131 -3.48 11.00 32.19
CA ASN A 131 -4.42 12.10 32.47
C ASN A 131 -5.02 12.71 31.19
N GLY A 132 -4.70 12.18 30.01
CA GLY A 132 -5.17 12.73 28.75
C GLY A 132 -4.50 14.07 28.41
N THR A 133 -3.25 14.26 28.84
CA THR A 133 -2.42 15.42 28.45
C THR A 133 -1.13 14.91 27.82
N TYR A 134 -0.38 15.77 27.13
CA TYR A 134 0.90 15.40 26.54
C TYR A 134 1.84 14.89 27.64
N ALA A 135 2.66 13.89 27.32
CA ALA A 135 3.72 13.48 28.23
C ALA A 135 4.83 14.54 28.25
N ASP A 136 5.42 14.82 29.43
CA ASP A 136 6.38 15.90 29.62
C ASP A 136 7.63 15.79 28.74
N PHE A 137 7.97 14.58 28.30
CA PHE A 137 9.07 14.31 27.38
C PHE A 137 8.70 14.43 25.90
N SER A 138 7.41 14.40 25.54
CA SER A 138 6.98 14.24 24.15
C SER A 138 7.35 15.47 23.30
N SER A 139 8.24 15.34 22.33
CA SER A 139 8.49 16.42 21.38
C SER A 139 7.19 16.86 20.67
N PHE A 140 7.04 18.16 20.40
CA PHE A 140 5.89 18.76 19.69
C PHE A 140 6.31 19.19 18.29
N GLY A 141 5.38 19.52 17.40
CA GLY A 141 5.69 20.18 16.13
C GLY A 141 4.55 20.12 15.13
N SER A 142 4.60 20.95 14.10
CA SER A 142 3.61 20.97 13.01
C SER A 142 3.57 19.67 12.19
N SER A 143 4.65 18.89 12.23
CA SER A 143 4.78 17.59 11.58
C SER A 143 4.17 16.43 12.38
N VAL A 144 3.87 16.64 13.67
CA VAL A 144 3.15 15.63 14.49
C VAL A 144 1.80 15.39 13.83
N PHE A 145 1.49 14.12 13.58
CA PHE A 145 0.26 13.74 12.91
C PHE A 145 -0.82 13.34 13.91
N ILE A 146 -0.46 12.52 14.88
CA ILE A 146 -1.40 11.95 15.86
C ILE A 146 -0.68 11.67 17.19
N SER A 147 -1.44 11.50 18.26
CA SER A 147 -0.93 11.11 19.58
C SER A 147 -1.52 9.79 20.07
N ALA A 148 -0.74 9.09 20.89
CA ALA A 148 -1.18 7.88 21.58
C ALA A 148 -0.60 7.84 23.02
N PRO A 149 -1.14 7.00 23.93
CA PRO A 149 -0.54 6.81 25.25
C PRO A 149 0.92 6.36 25.13
N GLY A 150 1.83 7.08 25.79
CA GLY A 150 3.27 6.79 25.73
C GLY A 150 3.98 6.81 27.08
N GLU A 151 3.25 7.09 28.17
CA GLU A 151 3.78 7.05 29.53
C GLU A 151 3.19 5.87 30.30
N THR A 152 4.05 5.14 31.00
CA THR A 152 3.75 3.96 31.82
C THR A 152 3.02 2.84 31.07
N VAL A 153 3.35 2.64 29.79
CA VAL A 153 2.70 1.64 28.95
C VAL A 153 3.17 0.24 29.36
N ARG A 154 2.22 -0.63 29.75
CA ARG A 154 2.52 -2.02 30.09
C ARG A 154 2.76 -2.82 28.82
N THR A 155 3.91 -3.49 28.72
CA THR A 155 4.24 -4.33 27.56
C THR A 155 5.07 -5.54 27.96
N THR A 156 5.20 -6.50 27.06
CA THR A 156 6.11 -7.64 27.20
C THR A 156 7.57 -7.17 27.23
N ASP A 157 8.39 -7.86 28.01
CA ASP A 157 9.81 -7.58 28.15
C ASP A 157 10.63 -8.84 27.88
N ARG A 158 11.93 -8.66 27.64
CA ARG A 158 12.87 -9.77 27.52
C ARG A 158 13.01 -10.47 28.88
N MET A 159 13.20 -11.79 28.84
CA MET A 159 13.34 -12.58 30.07
C MET A 159 14.69 -12.36 30.73
N GLY A 160 14.71 -12.30 32.07
CA GLY A 160 15.92 -12.25 32.87
C GLY A 160 16.70 -10.93 32.71
N ALA A 161 18.02 -10.98 32.88
CA ALA A 161 18.87 -9.78 32.92
C ALA A 161 18.91 -8.95 31.61
N ASP A 162 18.37 -9.49 30.53
CA ASP A 162 18.25 -8.82 29.23
C ASP A 162 17.06 -7.86 29.14
N GLY A 163 16.08 -7.98 30.05
CA GLY A 163 14.90 -7.12 30.15
C GLY A 163 15.13 -5.90 31.04
N TYR A 164 14.21 -4.94 30.94
CA TYR A 164 14.11 -3.82 31.87
C TYR A 164 13.70 -4.27 33.28
N ASP A 165 12.88 -5.32 33.38
CA ASP A 165 12.53 -5.99 34.64
C ASP A 165 13.08 -7.41 34.65
N SER A 166 14.25 -7.58 35.29
CA SER A 166 14.92 -8.88 35.37
C SER A 166 14.18 -9.94 36.18
N SER A 167 13.11 -9.56 36.90
CA SER A 167 12.28 -10.44 37.70
C SER A 167 10.99 -10.89 37.01
N GLY A 168 10.69 -10.34 35.83
CA GLY A 168 9.44 -10.58 35.11
C GLY A 168 9.60 -10.69 33.60
N ASN A 169 8.48 -10.92 32.92
CA ASN A 169 8.40 -10.98 31.45
C ASN A 169 7.65 -9.77 30.88
N TYR A 170 7.49 -8.73 31.67
CA TYR A 170 6.74 -7.53 31.32
C TYR A 170 7.38 -6.32 32.00
N ALA A 171 7.44 -5.19 31.30
CA ALA A 171 7.95 -3.93 31.82
C ALA A 171 6.92 -2.78 31.68
N SER A 172 7.23 -1.65 32.31
CA SER A 172 6.59 -0.37 32.03
C SER A 172 7.49 0.41 31.10
N PHE A 173 6.96 0.82 29.94
CA PHE A 173 7.72 1.48 28.88
C PHE A 173 7.24 2.90 28.67
N ASN A 174 8.20 3.83 28.55
CA ASN A 174 7.96 5.26 28.40
C ASN A 174 8.56 5.77 27.08
N GLY A 175 7.93 6.81 26.53
CA GLY A 175 8.42 7.54 25.37
C GLY A 175 7.38 7.61 24.25
N THR A 176 7.60 8.52 23.30
CA THR A 176 6.98 8.44 21.97
C THR A 176 7.29 7.11 21.28
N SER A 177 8.39 6.45 21.68
CA SER A 177 8.73 5.08 21.33
C SER A 177 7.71 4.03 21.80
N ALA A 178 7.00 4.28 22.90
CA ALA A 178 5.91 3.44 23.41
C ALA A 178 4.57 3.76 22.74
N ALA A 179 4.37 5.03 22.33
CA ALA A 179 3.16 5.50 21.67
C ALA A 179 3.09 5.05 20.19
N THR A 180 4.22 5.10 19.47
CA THR A 180 4.30 4.78 18.03
C THR A 180 3.76 3.38 17.70
N PRO A 181 4.10 2.33 18.45
CA PRO A 181 3.61 0.98 18.14
C PRO A 181 2.11 0.78 18.42
N ILE A 182 1.48 1.63 19.25
CA ILE A 182 0.02 1.64 19.42
C ILE A 182 -0.62 2.11 18.12
N VAL A 183 -0.16 3.21 17.53
CA VAL A 183 -0.65 3.71 16.23
C VAL A 183 -0.35 2.72 15.10
N ALA A 184 0.81 2.06 15.13
CA ALA A 184 1.11 0.98 14.20
C ALA A 184 0.12 -0.19 14.32
N GLY A 185 -0.28 -0.55 15.55
CA GLY A 185 -1.33 -1.55 15.77
C GLY A 185 -2.70 -1.10 15.26
N VAL A 186 -3.08 0.16 15.48
CA VAL A 186 -4.34 0.72 14.98
C VAL A 186 -4.37 0.71 13.45
N THR A 187 -3.31 1.17 12.80
CA THR A 187 -3.21 1.13 11.33
C THR A 187 -3.19 -0.30 10.78
N ALA A 188 -2.67 -1.27 11.54
CA ALA A 188 -2.77 -2.69 11.18
C ALA A 188 -4.22 -3.23 11.24
N LEU A 189 -5.11 -2.69 12.10
CA LEU A 189 -6.55 -2.98 12.02
C LEU A 189 -7.15 -2.47 10.70
N GLY A 190 -6.78 -1.26 10.28
CA GLY A 190 -7.20 -0.72 8.99
C GLY A 190 -6.74 -1.58 7.82
N LYS A 191 -5.47 -2.03 7.85
CA LYS A 191 -4.94 -2.99 6.86
C LYS A 191 -5.68 -4.32 6.82
N GLN A 192 -6.21 -4.78 7.96
CA GLN A 192 -6.96 -6.02 8.03
C GLN A 192 -8.28 -5.94 7.25
N ILE A 193 -8.96 -4.78 7.26
CA ILE A 193 -10.23 -4.60 6.56
C ILE A 193 -10.03 -4.08 5.12
N CYS A 194 -9.01 -3.26 4.90
CA CYS A 194 -8.63 -2.74 3.58
C CYS A 194 -7.14 -3.00 3.35
N PRO A 195 -6.76 -4.17 2.80
CA PRO A 195 -5.35 -4.51 2.51
C PRO A 195 -4.64 -3.50 1.60
N ASP A 196 -5.39 -2.88 0.69
CA ASP A 196 -4.89 -1.88 -0.25
C ASP A 196 -4.79 -0.46 0.35
N MET A 197 -5.17 -0.27 1.62
CA MET A 197 -5.06 1.01 2.31
C MET A 197 -3.60 1.50 2.32
N ASP A 198 -3.32 2.60 1.62
CA ASP A 198 -2.01 3.23 1.62
C ASP A 198 -1.85 4.20 2.81
N VAL A 199 -0.68 4.85 2.90
CA VAL A 199 -0.42 5.80 3.99
C VAL A 199 -1.32 7.04 3.90
N ARG A 200 -1.71 7.49 2.69
CA ARG A 200 -2.60 8.65 2.54
C ARG A 200 -4.00 8.33 3.05
N TRP A 201 -4.52 7.16 2.71
CA TRP A 201 -5.79 6.65 3.20
C TRP A 201 -5.79 6.52 4.72
N ALA A 202 -4.74 5.92 5.30
CA ALA A 202 -4.59 5.83 6.75
C ALA A 202 -4.55 7.23 7.40
N LYS A 203 -3.86 8.19 6.79
CA LYS A 203 -3.79 9.57 7.30
C LYS A 203 -5.13 10.30 7.21
N HIS A 204 -5.88 10.17 6.12
CA HIS A 204 -7.24 10.70 6.02
C HIS A 204 -8.16 10.12 7.10
N ALA A 205 -8.14 8.79 7.28
CA ALA A 205 -8.95 8.13 8.30
C ALA A 205 -8.57 8.56 9.73
N LEU A 206 -7.28 8.65 10.06
CA LEU A 206 -6.79 9.13 11.36
C LEU A 206 -7.14 10.60 11.62
N ALA A 207 -6.98 11.47 10.61
CA ALA A 207 -7.32 12.88 10.74
C ALA A 207 -8.83 13.08 10.92
N TRP A 208 -9.63 12.30 10.19
CA TRP A 208 -11.09 12.33 10.31
C TRP A 208 -11.55 11.81 11.67
N SER A 209 -11.10 10.62 12.08
CA SER A 209 -11.58 9.97 13.30
C SER A 209 -11.14 10.67 14.59
N SER A 210 -9.97 11.30 14.60
CA SER A 210 -9.44 11.96 15.80
C SER A 210 -9.58 13.49 15.79
N GLY A 211 -9.50 14.12 14.61
CA GLY A 211 -9.35 15.57 14.48
C GLY A 211 -10.53 16.30 13.85
N HIS A 212 -11.45 15.61 13.16
CA HIS A 212 -12.59 16.27 12.52
C HIS A 212 -13.81 16.30 13.45
N GLY A 213 -14.49 17.45 13.53
CA GLY A 213 -15.73 17.58 14.29
C GLY A 213 -15.83 18.85 15.14
N ALA A 214 -16.73 18.84 16.13
CA ALA A 214 -17.10 20.04 16.87
C ALA A 214 -16.05 20.53 17.89
N ALA A 215 -15.18 19.64 18.38
CA ALA A 215 -14.17 19.95 19.38
C ALA A 215 -12.98 18.97 19.29
N PRO A 216 -11.80 19.34 19.81
CA PRO A 216 -10.69 18.41 19.99
C PRO A 216 -11.07 17.23 20.90
N ASN A 217 -10.59 16.03 20.56
CA ASN A 217 -10.91 14.81 21.32
C ASN A 217 -10.03 14.59 22.57
N ILE A 218 -9.07 15.47 22.83
CA ILE A 218 -8.16 15.41 23.98
C ILE A 218 -7.69 16.81 24.37
N ASP A 219 -7.49 17.03 25.68
CA ASP A 219 -6.89 18.25 26.27
C ASP A 219 -7.34 19.54 25.56
N SER A 220 -8.64 19.84 25.54
CA SER A 220 -9.19 20.97 24.77
C SER A 220 -8.68 22.35 25.24
N GLY A 221 -8.18 22.43 26.47
CA GLY A 221 -7.52 23.60 27.04
C GLY A 221 -6.03 23.72 26.70
N SER A 222 -5.47 22.80 25.90
CA SER A 222 -4.05 22.73 25.67
C SER A 222 -3.50 23.95 24.95
N SER A 223 -2.35 24.39 25.44
CA SER A 223 -1.41 25.25 24.74
C SER A 223 -0.09 24.52 24.58
N TYR A 224 0.62 24.71 23.46
CA TYR A 224 1.95 24.11 23.30
C TYR A 224 3.03 25.05 23.83
N PHE A 225 4.14 24.45 24.24
CA PHE A 225 5.21 25.12 24.97
C PHE A 225 6.12 25.93 24.04
N SER A 226 6.48 27.17 24.40
CA SER A 226 7.66 27.86 23.87
C SER A 226 8.60 28.22 25.02
N TRP A 227 9.92 28.04 24.80
CA TRP A 227 10.93 28.13 25.87
C TRP A 227 11.08 29.55 26.45
N GLU A 228 10.99 30.58 25.61
CA GLU A 228 11.24 31.98 26.03
C GLU A 228 9.97 32.83 26.08
N ASN A 229 8.93 32.45 25.35
CA ASN A 229 7.71 33.25 25.20
C ASN A 229 6.50 32.66 25.95
N GLY A 230 6.71 31.64 26.79
CA GLY A 230 5.63 30.91 27.49
C GLY A 230 4.84 29.99 26.56
N PRO A 231 3.72 29.39 27.01
CA PRO A 231 2.86 28.63 26.11
C PRO A 231 2.38 29.51 24.95
N THR A 232 2.63 29.08 23.72
CA THR A 232 2.20 29.75 22.49
C THR A 232 1.24 28.85 21.75
N GLY A 233 0.17 29.43 21.19
CA GLY A 233 -0.79 28.70 20.36
C GLY A 233 -1.66 27.71 21.14
N THR A 234 -2.82 27.41 20.57
CA THR A 234 -3.84 26.50 21.11
C THR A 234 -4.29 25.55 20.01
N TRP A 235 -5.24 24.69 20.32
CA TRP A 235 -6.04 24.04 19.29
C TRP A 235 -6.58 25.08 18.28
N GLN A 236 -6.40 24.79 17.00
CA GLN A 236 -6.96 25.57 15.90
C GLN A 236 -7.79 24.67 14.99
N GLN A 237 -9.03 25.05 14.75
CA GLN A 237 -9.83 24.45 13.69
C GLN A 237 -9.61 25.20 12.39
N ASN A 238 -9.27 24.50 11.32
CA ASN A 238 -9.18 25.06 9.97
C ASN A 238 -10.56 25.08 9.29
N ASN A 239 -10.63 25.65 8.08
CA ASN A 239 -11.90 25.75 7.33
C ASN A 239 -12.43 24.41 6.77
N GLY A 240 -11.63 23.33 6.85
CA GLY A 240 -12.05 21.96 6.55
C GLY A 240 -12.65 21.22 7.76
N GLY A 241 -12.78 21.88 8.92
CA GLY A 241 -13.37 21.29 10.12
C GLY A 241 -12.40 20.47 11.00
N TYR A 242 -11.11 20.44 10.65
CA TYR A 242 -10.10 19.68 11.38
C TYR A 242 -9.43 20.54 12.46
N TRP A 243 -9.36 19.98 13.67
CA TRP A 243 -8.62 20.50 14.81
C TRP A 243 -7.17 20.01 14.77
N PHE A 244 -6.24 20.94 14.97
CA PHE A 244 -4.83 20.64 15.06
C PHE A 244 -4.16 21.34 16.25
N ASN A 245 -3.20 20.65 16.87
CA ASN A 245 -2.32 21.20 17.90
C ASN A 245 -0.92 20.58 17.80
N ASN A 246 0.14 21.37 17.87
CA ASN A 246 1.53 20.87 17.78
C ASN A 246 1.88 19.81 18.85
N ASN A 247 1.18 19.76 19.98
CA ASN A 247 1.35 18.71 21.00
C ASN A 247 0.74 17.36 20.60
N TYR A 248 -0.32 17.38 19.80
CA TYR A 248 -1.20 16.22 19.60
C TYR A 248 -1.43 15.84 18.13
N GLY A 249 -0.98 16.67 17.18
CA GLY A 249 -1.43 16.57 15.80
C GLY A 249 -2.94 16.74 15.73
N PHE A 250 -3.63 15.77 15.15
CA PHE A 250 -5.10 15.69 15.11
C PHE A 250 -5.75 15.25 16.42
N GLY A 251 -4.98 14.79 17.42
CA GLY A 251 -5.54 14.38 18.71
C GLY A 251 -5.11 12.98 19.15
N LEU A 252 -5.87 12.41 20.09
CA LEU A 252 -5.66 11.05 20.54
C LEU A 252 -6.20 10.08 19.49
N VAL A 253 -5.42 9.06 19.15
CA VAL A 253 -5.87 8.00 18.24
C VAL A 253 -7.14 7.32 18.76
N ASP A 254 -8.17 7.25 17.92
CA ASP A 254 -9.41 6.51 18.18
C ASP A 254 -9.45 5.30 17.25
N SER A 255 -9.30 4.10 17.81
CA SER A 255 -9.20 2.88 17.01
C SER A 255 -10.53 2.43 16.40
N GLU A 256 -11.64 2.66 17.12
CA GLU A 256 -12.97 2.24 16.64
C GLU A 256 -13.39 3.14 15.50
N ALA A 257 -13.38 4.46 15.73
CA ALA A 257 -13.71 5.43 14.71
C ALA A 257 -12.73 5.37 13.52
N PHE A 258 -11.45 5.05 13.74
CA PHE A 258 -10.50 4.85 12.64
C PHE A 258 -10.90 3.66 11.75
N VAL A 259 -11.21 2.50 12.34
CA VAL A 259 -11.60 1.30 11.58
C VAL A 259 -12.89 1.55 10.80
N ASP A 260 -13.88 2.18 11.44
CA ASP A 260 -15.14 2.55 10.78
C ASP A 260 -14.87 3.50 9.61
N THR A 261 -14.03 4.53 9.82
CA THR A 261 -13.67 5.47 8.76
C THR A 261 -12.91 4.79 7.60
N VAL A 262 -12.00 3.86 7.89
CA VAL A 262 -11.27 3.13 6.84
C VAL A 262 -12.22 2.32 5.97
N ARG A 263 -13.18 1.63 6.60
CA ARG A 263 -14.24 0.86 5.93
C ARG A 263 -15.14 1.76 5.08
N ASP A 264 -15.45 2.95 5.60
CA ASP A 264 -16.36 3.87 4.94
C ASP A 264 -15.69 4.64 3.80
N ILE A 265 -14.36 4.70 3.68
CA ILE A 265 -13.73 5.36 2.52
C ILE A 265 -13.84 4.44 1.30
N LEU A 266 -14.36 4.94 0.19
CA LEU A 266 -14.41 4.25 -1.09
C LEU A 266 -13.09 4.37 -1.87
N TYR A 267 -12.54 5.59 -1.94
CA TYR A 267 -11.23 5.84 -2.54
C TYR A 267 -10.60 7.12 -2.03
N THR A 268 -9.28 7.18 -2.02
CA THR A 268 -8.51 8.44 -1.99
C THR A 268 -8.30 8.95 -3.40
N THR A 269 -8.38 10.25 -3.60
CA THR A 269 -8.10 10.87 -4.90
C THR A 269 -6.60 10.86 -5.20
N THR A 270 -6.24 10.97 -6.48
CA THR A 270 -4.83 11.14 -6.88
C THR A 270 -4.24 12.41 -6.25
N GLU A 271 -3.09 12.22 -5.61
CA GLU A 271 -2.28 13.29 -5.02
C GLU A 271 -1.83 14.29 -6.09
N ARG A 272 -1.87 15.59 -5.76
CA ARG A 272 -1.31 16.65 -6.60
C ARG A 272 -0.39 17.54 -5.79
N THR A 273 0.70 17.97 -6.41
CA THR A 273 1.68 18.85 -5.80
C THR A 273 1.70 20.20 -6.52
N TYR A 274 1.57 21.28 -5.75
CA TYR A 274 1.67 22.65 -6.20
C TYR A 274 2.87 23.31 -5.53
N ALA A 275 3.67 24.07 -6.27
CA ALA A 275 4.86 24.71 -5.72
C ALA A 275 4.95 26.19 -6.08
N ALA A 276 5.22 27.02 -5.08
CA ALA A 276 5.59 28.42 -5.26
C ALA A 276 7.10 28.57 -5.22
N LYS A 277 7.66 29.36 -6.14
CA LYS A 277 9.08 29.70 -6.14
C LYS A 277 9.42 30.56 -4.92
N GLY A 278 10.63 30.35 -4.42
CA GLY A 278 11.15 31.06 -3.26
C GLY A 278 11.31 32.57 -3.45
N VAL A 279 11.27 33.29 -2.33
CA VAL A 279 11.55 34.73 -2.22
C VAL A 279 12.65 34.92 -1.17
N SER A 280 13.62 35.78 -1.46
CA SER A 280 14.74 36.09 -0.55
C SER A 280 14.56 37.48 0.04
N LYS A 281 14.93 37.65 1.32
CA LYS A 281 14.87 38.93 2.02
C LYS A 281 16.14 39.13 2.84
N THR A 282 16.77 40.30 2.70
CA THR A 282 17.83 40.71 3.63
C THR A 282 17.21 41.00 4.99
N LEU A 283 17.87 40.57 6.05
CA LEU A 283 17.40 40.77 7.41
C LEU A 283 17.56 42.24 7.78
N ALA A 284 16.47 43.01 7.72
CA ALA A 284 16.48 44.40 8.16
C ALA A 284 16.64 44.47 9.70
N GLU A 285 17.35 45.50 10.18
CA GLU A 285 17.24 45.91 11.58
C GLU A 285 15.82 46.43 11.82
N THR A 286 15.03 45.71 12.60
CA THR A 286 13.86 46.29 13.24
C THR A 286 14.37 47.28 14.28
N THR A 287 13.94 48.53 14.13
CA THR A 287 14.39 49.65 14.95
C THR A 287 14.02 49.37 16.41
N GLU A 288 15.03 49.35 17.30
CA GLU A 288 15.00 49.00 18.74
C GLU A 288 14.83 47.50 19.08
N GLY A 289 15.89 46.87 19.61
CA GLY A 289 15.88 45.50 20.18
C GLY A 289 16.80 44.48 19.50
N THR A 290 16.93 43.28 20.08
CA THR A 290 17.68 42.13 19.53
C THR A 290 16.84 41.27 18.57
N MET A 291 15.51 41.33 18.65
CA MET A 291 14.58 40.58 17.80
C MET A 291 14.63 41.01 16.32
N ARG A 292 14.57 40.02 15.43
CA ARG A 292 14.54 40.15 13.97
C ARG A 292 13.30 39.44 13.44
N THR A 293 12.59 40.06 12.49
CA THR A 293 11.40 39.49 11.85
C THR A 293 11.47 39.63 10.33
N ALA A 294 11.21 38.54 9.61
CA ALA A 294 11.07 38.52 8.16
C ALA A 294 9.76 37.82 7.76
N GLU A 295 8.97 38.50 6.93
CA GLU A 295 7.75 37.95 6.34
C GLU A 295 7.90 37.82 4.83
N PHE A 296 7.39 36.70 4.32
CA PHE A 296 7.39 36.30 2.93
C PHE A 296 5.97 35.94 2.51
N SER A 297 5.38 36.76 1.63
CA SER A 297 4.14 36.38 0.96
C SER A 297 4.45 35.45 -0.20
N VAL A 298 3.79 34.29 -0.22
CA VAL A 298 3.87 33.31 -1.30
C VAL A 298 2.46 33.10 -1.84
N GLY A 299 2.28 33.35 -3.13
CA GLY A 299 1.02 33.09 -3.81
C GLY A 299 0.84 31.59 -4.00
N ALA A 300 -0.32 31.06 -3.62
CA ALA A 300 -0.70 29.70 -3.95
C ALA A 300 -1.27 29.63 -5.38
N ALA A 301 -0.99 28.53 -6.08
CA ALA A 301 -1.77 28.16 -7.25
C ALA A 301 -3.21 27.82 -6.83
N ALA A 302 -4.17 27.91 -7.75
CA ALA A 302 -5.52 27.40 -7.49
C ALA A 302 -5.45 25.91 -7.15
N PHE A 303 -5.98 25.53 -5.99
CA PHE A 303 -6.14 24.12 -5.63
C PHE A 303 -7.50 23.62 -6.13
N ASP A 304 -7.50 22.44 -6.73
CA ASP A 304 -8.71 21.73 -7.15
C ASP A 304 -9.15 20.65 -6.14
N GLN A 305 -8.37 20.50 -5.06
CA GLN A 305 -8.57 19.54 -3.98
C GLN A 305 -8.17 20.17 -2.64
N SER A 306 -8.59 19.56 -1.54
CA SER A 306 -8.17 20.00 -0.20
C SER A 306 -6.67 19.80 0.04
N VAL A 307 -6.10 20.62 0.90
CA VAL A 307 -4.70 20.48 1.34
C VAL A 307 -4.57 19.22 2.21
N GLU A 308 -3.52 18.44 1.97
CA GLU A 308 -3.09 17.33 2.84
C GLU A 308 -1.85 17.73 3.64
N SER A 309 -0.88 18.40 3.02
CA SER A 309 0.27 18.93 3.76
C SER A 309 0.90 20.13 3.08
N VAL A 310 1.62 20.94 3.88
CA VAL A 310 2.41 22.06 3.36
C VAL A 310 3.85 21.94 3.82
N SER A 311 4.77 21.88 2.87
CA SER A 311 6.22 21.86 3.11
C SER A 311 6.82 23.23 2.79
N VAL A 312 7.56 23.80 3.75
CA VAL A 312 8.24 25.10 3.59
C VAL A 312 9.73 24.90 3.72
N ARG A 313 10.45 25.32 2.68
CA ARG A 313 11.91 25.31 2.65
C ARG A 313 12.44 26.66 3.12
N VAL A 314 13.24 26.70 4.18
CA VAL A 314 13.85 27.91 4.72
C VAL A 314 15.37 27.78 4.72
N ASN A 315 16.05 28.83 4.27
CA ASN A 315 17.50 28.93 4.22
C ASN A 315 18.00 30.20 4.90
N PHE A 316 19.15 30.08 5.56
CA PHE A 316 19.87 31.19 6.18
C PHE A 316 21.25 31.33 5.54
N SER A 317 21.71 32.57 5.35
CA SER A 317 23.10 32.84 4.98
C SER A 317 24.05 32.51 6.13
N GLN A 318 25.34 32.28 5.85
CA GLN A 318 26.34 32.08 6.92
C GLN A 318 26.38 33.26 7.91
N ALA A 319 26.25 34.50 7.43
CA ALA A 319 26.19 35.68 8.27
C ALA A 319 24.95 35.68 9.18
N ALA A 320 23.78 35.32 8.63
CA ALA A 320 22.55 35.17 9.42
C ALA A 320 22.67 34.07 10.48
N MET A 321 23.25 32.93 10.12
CA MET A 321 23.46 31.80 11.04
C MET A 321 24.43 32.13 12.19
N ASN A 322 25.45 32.96 11.92
CA ASN A 322 26.39 33.43 12.94
C ASN A 322 25.75 34.40 13.93
N ALA A 323 24.74 35.16 13.48
CA ALA A 323 24.03 36.13 14.31
C ALA A 323 22.84 35.51 15.08
N LEU A 324 22.26 34.43 14.56
CA LEU A 324 21.04 33.77 15.04
C LEU A 324 21.20 33.05 16.37
N ASP A 325 20.42 33.45 17.38
CA ASP A 325 20.14 32.60 18.55
C ASP A 325 19.04 31.58 18.19
N LEU A 326 19.43 30.31 18.05
CA LEU A 326 18.51 29.23 17.69
C LEU A 326 17.44 28.94 18.75
N ARG A 327 17.62 29.37 20.00
CA ARG A 327 16.63 29.16 21.07
C ARG A 327 15.38 30.02 20.87
N THR A 328 15.60 31.18 20.24
CA THR A 328 14.60 32.21 19.99
C THR A 328 13.93 32.06 18.62
N LEU A 329 14.48 31.19 17.75
CA LEU A 329 13.99 31.00 16.39
C LEU A 329 12.55 30.47 16.41
N LYS A 330 11.69 31.09 15.61
CA LYS A 330 10.33 30.65 15.31
C LYS A 330 10.04 30.85 13.83
N ILE A 331 9.58 29.78 13.18
CA ILE A 331 9.12 29.79 11.80
C ILE A 331 7.64 29.46 11.80
N THR A 332 6.81 30.36 11.28
CA THR A 332 5.36 30.23 11.26
C THR A 332 4.86 30.31 9.82
N LEU A 333 3.98 29.39 9.45
CA LEU A 333 3.20 29.46 8.21
C LEU A 333 1.79 29.95 8.55
N VAL A 334 1.34 30.98 7.84
CA VAL A 334 0.02 31.58 8.00
C VAL A 334 -0.76 31.34 6.72
N ALA A 335 -1.92 30.68 6.85
CA ALA A 335 -2.86 30.47 5.77
C ALA A 335 -3.64 31.76 5.43
N PRO A 336 -4.28 31.83 4.26
CA PRO A 336 -5.09 32.98 3.86
C PRO A 336 -6.21 33.38 4.82
N ASP A 337 -6.76 32.41 5.54
CA ASP A 337 -7.81 32.60 6.56
C ASP A 337 -7.24 33.05 7.93
N GLY A 338 -5.93 33.27 8.02
CA GLY A 338 -5.22 33.71 9.22
C GLY A 338 -4.85 32.58 10.18
N LYS A 339 -5.14 31.31 9.86
CA LYS A 339 -4.73 30.17 10.69
C LYS A 339 -3.22 30.00 10.64
N GLU A 340 -2.62 29.77 11.80
CA GLU A 340 -1.17 29.70 11.94
C GLU A 340 -0.70 28.29 12.28
N SER A 341 0.39 27.87 11.66
CA SER A 341 1.13 26.65 12.02
C SER A 341 2.58 26.99 12.30
N VAL A 342 3.04 26.70 13.51
CA VAL A 342 4.46 26.86 13.87
C VAL A 342 5.23 25.66 13.35
N LEU A 343 6.00 25.92 12.29
CA LEU A 343 6.75 24.93 11.53
C LEU A 343 7.95 24.39 12.30
N ALA A 344 8.65 25.31 12.97
CA ALA A 344 9.78 25.01 13.82
C ALA A 344 9.96 26.12 14.83
N GLN A 345 10.33 25.74 16.05
CA GLN A 345 10.78 26.67 17.07
C GLN A 345 11.97 26.10 17.88
N GLY A 346 12.72 27.00 18.51
CA GLY A 346 13.74 26.75 19.54
C GLY A 346 14.48 25.42 19.49
N ALA A 347 15.64 25.38 18.83
CA ALA A 347 16.54 24.23 18.94
C ALA A 347 17.35 24.33 20.24
N VAL A 348 17.01 23.51 21.23
CA VAL A 348 17.60 23.57 22.57
C VAL A 348 18.87 22.74 22.67
N GLY A 349 19.93 23.38 23.17
CA GLY A 349 21.16 22.74 23.62
C GLY A 349 22.40 23.56 23.25
N ASP A 350 23.48 23.42 24.04
CA ASP A 350 24.78 24.04 23.75
C ASP A 350 25.35 23.47 22.45
N VAL A 351 24.90 24.04 21.33
CA VAL A 351 25.62 23.96 20.07
C VAL A 351 26.87 24.80 20.29
N SER A 352 27.86 24.24 20.97
CA SER A 352 29.25 24.71 20.90
C SER A 352 29.72 24.45 19.47
N ARG A 353 29.22 25.28 18.54
CA ARG A 353 29.35 25.06 17.11
C ARG A 353 30.80 25.17 16.74
N THR A 354 31.41 24.06 16.35
CA THR A 354 32.54 24.17 15.44
C THR A 354 32.00 24.71 14.10
N PRO A 355 32.74 25.55 13.35
CA PRO A 355 32.30 26.06 12.05
C PRO A 355 31.90 24.97 11.04
N ALA A 356 32.33 23.72 11.24
CA ALA A 356 31.96 22.57 10.41
C ALA A 356 30.50 22.09 10.59
N GLU A 357 29.89 22.38 11.75
CA GLU A 357 28.52 21.98 12.12
C GLU A 357 27.48 23.06 11.79
N ALA A 358 27.89 24.25 11.34
CA ALA A 358 26.97 25.28 10.83
C ALA A 358 26.23 24.87 9.54
N ASN A 359 26.61 23.75 8.91
CA ASN A 359 26.00 23.19 7.70
C ASN A 359 24.60 22.56 7.91
N TYR A 360 24.09 22.50 9.15
CA TYR A 360 22.79 21.89 9.44
C TYR A 360 21.58 22.79 9.16
N LEU A 361 21.79 24.10 8.97
CA LEU A 361 20.71 25.07 8.75
C LEU A 361 20.50 25.45 7.28
N THR A 362 21.28 24.89 6.35
CA THR A 362 21.09 25.07 4.91
C THR A 362 20.13 24.01 4.36
N ASP A 363 19.11 24.47 3.61
CA ASP A 363 18.10 23.65 2.92
C ASP A 363 17.15 22.86 3.82
N ASN A 364 16.70 23.48 4.93
CA ASN A 364 15.73 22.84 5.81
C ASN A 364 14.32 22.94 5.27
N THR A 365 13.65 21.80 5.17
CA THR A 365 12.23 21.70 4.81
C THR A 365 11.45 21.28 6.04
N PHE A 366 10.44 22.06 6.39
CA PHE A 366 9.53 21.80 7.50
C PHE A 366 8.15 21.47 6.94
N LEU A 367 7.51 20.43 7.49
CA LEU A 367 6.21 19.94 7.06
C LEU A 367 5.14 20.32 8.11
N SER A 368 4.02 20.87 7.65
CA SER A 368 2.83 21.07 8.46
C SER A 368 1.66 20.21 7.98
N ASN A 369 1.00 19.55 8.93
CA ASN A 369 -0.30 18.89 8.72
C ASN A 369 -1.49 19.76 9.15
N ALA A 370 -1.27 20.96 9.70
CA ALA A 370 -2.32 21.77 10.35
C ALA A 370 -3.45 22.22 9.39
N PHE A 371 -3.17 22.21 8.09
CA PHE A 371 -4.10 22.65 7.06
C PHE A 371 -4.79 21.48 6.34
N TRP A 372 -4.73 20.26 6.89
CA TRP A 372 -5.38 19.09 6.31
C TRP A 372 -6.89 19.31 6.12
N GLY A 373 -7.41 18.93 4.96
CA GLY A 373 -8.82 19.11 4.58
C GLY A 373 -9.21 20.55 4.25
N ALA A 374 -8.32 21.53 4.44
CA ALA A 374 -8.63 22.92 4.16
C ALA A 374 -8.65 23.21 2.65
N THR A 375 -9.52 24.12 2.23
CA THR A 375 -9.65 24.58 0.84
C THR A 375 -9.38 26.08 0.75
N TYR A 376 -8.60 26.50 -0.24
CA TYR A 376 -8.22 27.91 -0.44
C TYR A 376 -8.38 28.30 -1.91
N GLY A 377 -8.74 29.56 -2.15
CA GLY A 377 -9.01 30.10 -3.48
C GLY A 377 -7.75 30.51 -4.25
N GLU A 378 -7.91 30.73 -5.56
CA GLU A 378 -6.85 31.25 -6.41
C GLU A 378 -6.42 32.66 -5.99
N GLY A 379 -5.10 32.92 -5.93
CA GLY A 379 -4.55 34.24 -5.62
C GLY A 379 -4.58 34.61 -4.14
N GLU A 380 -5.07 33.72 -3.28
CA GLU A 380 -4.96 33.86 -1.84
C GLU A 380 -3.50 33.68 -1.38
N ASN A 381 -3.01 34.60 -0.55
CA ASN A 381 -1.61 34.65 -0.16
C ASN A 381 -1.39 33.91 1.16
N TRP A 382 -0.43 33.00 1.15
CA TRP A 382 0.14 32.44 2.35
C TRP A 382 1.31 33.30 2.81
N THR A 383 1.55 33.37 4.12
CA THR A 383 2.68 34.12 4.68
C THR A 383 3.58 33.20 5.48
N VAL A 384 4.87 33.18 5.14
CA VAL A 384 5.90 32.58 6.00
C VAL A 384 6.52 33.69 6.83
N ARG A 385 6.45 33.57 8.15
CA ARG A 385 7.06 34.49 9.11
C ARG A 385 8.23 33.79 9.80
N VAL A 386 9.39 34.44 9.82
CA VAL A 386 10.60 33.99 10.53
C VAL A 386 10.98 35.02 11.57
N GLU A 387 11.11 34.60 12.82
CA GLU A 387 11.40 35.43 13.98
C GLU A 387 12.56 34.84 14.77
N TYR A 388 13.52 35.66 15.22
CA TYR A 388 14.62 35.23 16.09
C TYR A 388 15.36 36.42 16.71
N GLU A 389 16.06 36.25 17.82
CA GLU A 389 17.01 37.21 18.37
C GLU A 389 18.40 37.09 17.74
N ALA A 390 18.99 38.24 17.44
CA ALA A 390 20.38 38.36 17.06
C ALA A 390 21.21 39.00 18.20
N ALA A 391 22.47 38.58 18.33
CA ALA A 391 23.39 39.22 19.28
C ALA A 391 23.53 40.73 19.00
N ALA A 392 23.57 41.54 20.06
CA ALA A 392 23.71 42.99 19.97
C ALA A 392 25.00 43.38 19.21
N GLY A 393 24.88 44.26 18.20
CA GLY A 393 26.03 44.74 17.42
C GLY A 393 26.48 43.84 16.26
N THR A 394 25.75 42.77 15.94
CA THR A 394 26.02 41.93 14.76
C THR A 394 25.47 42.61 13.49
N ALA A 395 26.30 42.70 12.44
CA ALA A 395 25.95 43.38 11.19
C ALA A 395 24.75 42.73 10.47
N SER A 396 24.01 43.55 9.72
CA SER A 396 22.74 43.23 9.04
C SER A 396 22.88 42.67 7.61
N ASP A 397 24.07 42.20 7.22
CA ASP A 397 24.33 41.63 5.88
C ASP A 397 23.85 40.17 5.74
N GLY A 398 23.32 39.58 6.82
CA GLY A 398 22.61 38.31 6.80
C GLY A 398 21.34 38.34 5.94
N TRP A 399 21.02 37.23 5.29
CA TRP A 399 19.75 37.05 4.61
C TRP A 399 19.06 35.76 5.07
N VAL A 400 17.74 35.79 5.03
CA VAL A 400 16.87 34.62 5.16
C VAL A 400 16.06 34.51 3.87
N SER A 401 15.83 33.29 3.42
CA SER A 401 14.99 33.05 2.24
C SER A 401 14.05 31.90 2.49
N VAL A 402 12.87 32.00 1.90
CA VAL A 402 12.00 30.84 1.67
C VAL A 402 12.41 30.31 0.32
N GLY A 403 13.03 29.12 0.28
CA GLY A 403 13.49 28.48 -0.96
C GLY A 403 12.33 27.95 -1.82
N GLY A 404 11.17 27.73 -1.20
CA GLY A 404 9.93 27.33 -1.85
C GLY A 404 8.89 26.89 -0.83
N VAL A 405 7.63 26.91 -1.26
CA VAL A 405 6.51 26.31 -0.52
C VAL A 405 5.84 25.31 -1.44
N GLU A 406 5.63 24.10 -0.92
CA GLU A 406 5.01 23.00 -1.63
C GLU A 406 3.73 22.61 -0.90
N TRP A 407 2.60 22.67 -1.60
CA TRP A 407 1.32 22.17 -1.12
C TRP A 407 1.06 20.83 -1.78
N THR A 408 0.85 19.81 -0.95
CA THR A 408 0.29 18.55 -1.40
C THR A 408 -1.20 18.59 -1.14
N THR A 409 -1.98 18.29 -2.17
CA THR A 409 -3.44 18.29 -2.13
C THR A 409 -3.99 16.94 -2.56
N GLY A 410 -5.14 16.60 -2.02
CA GLY A 410 -5.89 15.40 -2.32
C GLY A 410 -7.12 15.35 -1.43
N GLY A 411 -7.77 14.20 -1.39
CA GLY A 411 -8.96 13.98 -0.59
C GLY A 411 -9.36 12.53 -0.64
N PHE A 412 -10.55 12.27 -0.14
CA PHE A 412 -11.16 10.95 -0.14
C PHE A 412 -12.66 11.08 -0.38
N VAL A 413 -13.26 9.99 -0.81
CA VAL A 413 -14.70 9.88 -1.02
C VAL A 413 -15.18 8.74 -0.17
N PHE A 414 -16.20 8.98 0.66
CA PHE A 414 -16.86 7.92 1.41
C PHE A 414 -17.72 7.05 0.49
N GLU A 415 -17.94 5.81 0.90
CA GLU A 415 -19.00 4.95 0.41
C GLU A 415 -20.32 5.71 0.52
N GLY A 416 -21.05 5.74 -0.57
CA GLY A 416 -22.44 6.19 -0.61
C GLY A 416 -23.23 5.15 -1.37
N GLU A 417 -24.43 4.83 -0.90
CA GLU A 417 -25.32 3.93 -1.64
C GLU A 417 -25.48 4.41 -3.09
N GLY A 418 -24.99 3.64 -4.06
CA GLY A 418 -25.20 3.88 -5.49
C GLY A 418 -24.30 4.95 -6.12
N ARG A 419 -23.11 5.22 -5.57
CA ARG A 419 -22.14 6.11 -6.24
C ARG A 419 -21.87 5.58 -7.66
N THR A 420 -22.07 6.43 -8.65
CA THR A 420 -21.87 6.10 -10.07
C THR A 420 -20.94 7.14 -10.69
N VAL A 421 -19.80 6.72 -11.24
CA VAL A 421 -18.99 7.58 -12.13
C VAL A 421 -19.74 7.71 -13.45
N ALA A 422 -20.32 8.88 -13.71
CA ALA A 422 -21.18 9.10 -14.87
C ALA A 422 -20.40 8.93 -16.19
N ALA A 423 -21.09 8.67 -17.31
CA ALA A 423 -20.46 8.38 -18.60
C ALA A 423 -19.56 9.50 -19.13
N ASP A 424 -19.82 10.75 -18.75
CA ASP A 424 -19.05 11.94 -19.07
C ASP A 424 -18.06 12.36 -17.97
N GLU A 425 -18.01 11.62 -16.86
CA GLU A 425 -17.15 11.88 -15.72
C GLU A 425 -15.78 11.20 -15.87
N THR A 426 -14.72 11.90 -15.45
CA THR A 426 -13.39 11.31 -15.26
C THR A 426 -12.94 11.52 -13.82
N VAL A 427 -12.70 10.41 -13.11
CA VAL A 427 -12.24 10.40 -11.72
C VAL A 427 -10.81 9.88 -11.68
N SER A 428 -9.95 10.47 -10.84
CA SER A 428 -8.61 9.97 -10.56
C SER A 428 -8.52 9.56 -9.09
N ALA A 429 -8.22 8.30 -8.85
CA ALA A 429 -8.14 7.69 -7.53
C ALA A 429 -6.87 6.86 -7.39
N HIS A 430 -6.40 6.67 -6.16
CA HIS A 430 -5.26 5.78 -5.90
C HIS A 430 -5.69 4.31 -6.04
N ALA A 431 -6.61 3.88 -5.17
CA ALA A 431 -7.23 2.56 -5.16
C ALA A 431 -8.71 2.71 -4.81
N VAL A 432 -9.51 1.69 -5.12
CA VAL A 432 -10.92 1.60 -4.73
C VAL A 432 -11.09 0.43 -3.78
N ALA A 433 -11.81 0.62 -2.68
CA ALA A 433 -12.23 -0.44 -1.77
C ALA A 433 -13.73 -0.31 -1.51
N GLN A 434 -14.48 -1.35 -1.89
CA GLN A 434 -15.94 -1.39 -1.79
C GLN A 434 -16.37 -2.44 -0.76
N ASP A 435 -16.82 -2.00 0.41
CA ASP A 435 -17.12 -2.80 1.61
C ASP A 435 -18.63 -3.08 1.83
N SER A 436 -19.53 -2.14 1.52
CA SER A 436 -20.97 -2.34 1.85
C SER A 436 -21.97 -1.74 0.86
N GLY A 437 -21.59 -0.63 0.22
CA GLY A 437 -22.40 0.06 -0.78
C GLY A 437 -22.37 -0.56 -2.18
N GLY A 438 -22.98 0.16 -3.12
CA GLY A 438 -22.89 -0.10 -4.55
C GLY A 438 -22.11 1.00 -5.25
N PHE A 439 -21.07 0.62 -5.99
CA PHE A 439 -20.26 1.52 -6.80
C PHE A 439 -20.26 1.09 -8.26
N SER A 440 -20.57 2.01 -9.17
CA SER A 440 -20.51 1.76 -10.60
C SER A 440 -19.64 2.77 -11.35
N VAL A 441 -18.99 2.30 -12.40
CA VAL A 441 -18.16 3.11 -13.29
C VAL A 441 -18.71 3.03 -14.70
N ALA A 442 -19.39 4.09 -15.15
CA ALA A 442 -19.87 4.25 -16.52
C ALA A 442 -19.00 5.19 -17.36
N GLY A 443 -18.23 6.10 -16.72
CA GLY A 443 -17.24 6.96 -17.36
C GLY A 443 -15.83 6.41 -17.30
N THR A 444 -14.86 7.28 -17.05
CA THR A 444 -13.44 6.89 -16.89
C THR A 444 -12.99 7.02 -15.45
N MET A 445 -12.41 5.96 -14.90
CA MET A 445 -11.71 6.02 -13.62
C MET A 445 -10.24 5.69 -13.81
N LYS A 446 -9.37 6.65 -13.51
CA LYS A 446 -7.92 6.47 -13.49
C LYS A 446 -7.51 5.98 -12.10
N LEU A 447 -6.80 4.87 -12.05
CA LEU A 447 -6.39 4.18 -10.84
C LEU A 447 -4.88 4.02 -10.80
N GLU A 448 -4.28 4.20 -9.64
CA GLU A 448 -2.83 4.05 -9.45
C GLU A 448 -2.43 2.66 -8.95
N ASP A 449 -3.39 1.88 -8.40
CA ASP A 449 -3.08 0.57 -7.80
C ASP A 449 -4.13 -0.50 -8.08
N SER A 450 -5.32 -0.43 -7.47
CA SER A 450 -6.20 -1.60 -7.41
C SER A 450 -7.69 -1.29 -7.26
N VAL A 451 -8.48 -2.33 -7.52
CA VAL A 451 -9.89 -2.43 -7.16
C VAL A 451 -10.06 -3.59 -6.20
N LEU A 452 -10.60 -3.30 -5.01
CA LEU A 452 -10.94 -4.25 -3.96
C LEU A 452 -12.45 -4.24 -3.73
N VAL A 453 -13.08 -5.41 -3.71
CA VAL A 453 -14.49 -5.60 -3.36
C VAL A 453 -14.61 -6.56 -2.17
N ASN A 454 -14.99 -6.05 -1.01
CA ASN A 454 -15.32 -6.82 0.18
C ASN A 454 -16.82 -6.78 0.39
N ASP A 455 -17.58 -7.84 0.11
CA ASP A 455 -19.04 -7.92 0.40
C ASP A 455 -19.99 -6.91 -0.29
N GLY A 456 -19.51 -5.78 -0.81
CA GLY A 456 -20.31 -4.76 -1.51
C GLY A 456 -20.63 -5.11 -2.97
N LYS A 457 -21.13 -4.12 -3.72
CA LYS A 457 -21.46 -4.25 -5.14
C LYS A 457 -20.59 -3.38 -6.03
N PHE A 458 -19.99 -3.97 -7.06
CA PHE A 458 -19.17 -3.24 -8.03
C PHE A 458 -19.63 -3.48 -9.47
N GLU A 459 -19.82 -2.43 -10.24
CA GLU A 459 -20.13 -2.54 -11.67
C GLU A 459 -19.18 -1.70 -12.51
N LEU A 460 -18.48 -2.32 -13.45
CA LEU A 460 -17.86 -1.61 -14.57
C LEU A 460 -18.82 -1.71 -15.76
N ALA A 461 -19.56 -0.64 -16.03
CA ALA A 461 -20.58 -0.63 -17.08
C ALA A 461 -19.96 -0.75 -18.48
N GLU A 462 -20.77 -1.01 -19.51
CA GLU A 462 -20.31 -1.21 -20.91
C GLU A 462 -19.50 -0.03 -21.47
N THR A 463 -19.86 1.20 -21.08
CA THR A 463 -19.11 2.42 -21.46
C THR A 463 -17.94 2.71 -20.53
N GLY A 464 -17.88 2.04 -19.38
CA GLY A 464 -16.92 2.27 -18.32
C GLY A 464 -15.50 1.88 -18.72
N THR A 465 -14.52 2.66 -18.27
CA THR A 465 -13.10 2.36 -18.48
C THR A 465 -12.31 2.57 -17.18
N LEU A 466 -11.57 1.56 -16.76
CA LEU A 466 -10.52 1.67 -15.76
C LEU A 466 -9.17 1.84 -16.47
N VAL A 467 -8.42 2.87 -16.11
CA VAL A 467 -7.11 3.18 -16.70
C VAL A 467 -6.06 3.19 -15.60
N TYR A 468 -4.99 2.43 -15.78
CA TYR A 468 -3.83 2.53 -14.91
C TYR A 468 -3.10 3.86 -15.13
N GLU A 469 -2.81 4.61 -14.07
CA GLU A 469 -2.01 5.82 -14.10
C GLU A 469 -1.00 5.81 -12.93
N ASN A 470 0.26 5.45 -13.18
CA ASN A 470 1.29 5.48 -12.14
C ASN A 470 2.08 6.79 -12.18
N LYS A 471 2.07 7.54 -11.08
CA LYS A 471 2.84 8.79 -10.94
C LYS A 471 4.04 8.70 -10.01
N ASN A 472 4.18 7.60 -9.26
CA ASN A 472 5.00 7.60 -8.04
C ASN A 472 6.11 6.54 -7.97
N LEU A 473 6.20 5.61 -8.92
CA LEU A 473 7.23 4.56 -8.95
C LEU A 473 7.89 4.42 -10.33
N SER A 474 9.18 4.08 -10.35
CA SER A 474 9.82 3.52 -11.55
C SER A 474 9.40 2.06 -11.71
N GLY A 475 8.76 1.75 -12.83
CA GLY A 475 8.19 0.45 -13.14
C GLY A 475 6.67 0.46 -13.09
N ASP A 476 6.07 -0.20 -14.08
CA ASP A 476 4.64 -0.38 -14.15
C ASP A 476 4.22 -1.48 -13.16
N LYS A 477 3.40 -1.16 -12.15
CA LYS A 477 2.80 -2.19 -11.30
C LYS A 477 1.68 -2.88 -12.07
N GLY A 478 0.89 -2.12 -12.83
CA GLY A 478 -0.38 -2.54 -13.41
C GLY A 478 -1.53 -2.52 -12.39
N LEU A 479 -2.78 -2.62 -12.88
CA LEU A 479 -3.94 -2.75 -11.99
C LEU A 479 -4.08 -4.17 -11.45
N LYS A 480 -4.56 -4.26 -10.21
CA LYS A 480 -4.97 -5.50 -9.55
C LYS A 480 -6.47 -5.46 -9.27
N TYR A 481 -7.15 -6.58 -9.44
CA TYR A 481 -8.53 -6.77 -8.95
C TYR A 481 -8.57 -7.84 -7.88
N THR A 482 -9.17 -7.55 -6.73
CA THR A 482 -9.41 -8.54 -5.66
C THR A 482 -10.85 -8.47 -5.18
N GLN A 483 -11.47 -9.63 -5.00
CA GLN A 483 -12.81 -9.71 -4.43
C GLN A 483 -12.87 -10.76 -3.33
N ASN A 484 -13.29 -10.34 -2.12
CA ASN A 484 -13.41 -11.19 -0.94
C ASN A 484 -14.85 -11.60 -0.62
N GLY A 485 -15.83 -11.03 -1.33
CA GLY A 485 -17.26 -11.27 -1.13
C GLY A 485 -18.09 -10.45 -2.10
N GLY A 486 -19.41 -10.37 -1.88
CA GLY A 486 -20.27 -9.42 -2.61
C GLY A 486 -20.56 -9.80 -4.06
N GLU A 487 -20.99 -8.82 -4.85
CA GLU A 487 -21.42 -9.00 -6.24
C GLU A 487 -20.72 -8.01 -7.18
N ALA A 488 -20.04 -8.51 -8.21
CA ALA A 488 -19.38 -7.67 -9.19
C ALA A 488 -19.72 -8.06 -10.63
N VAL A 489 -19.86 -7.05 -11.49
CA VAL A 489 -20.09 -7.23 -12.93
C VAL A 489 -19.15 -6.33 -13.73
N LEU A 490 -18.36 -6.93 -14.63
CA LEU A 490 -17.43 -6.22 -15.51
C LEU A 490 -17.89 -6.34 -16.97
N ARG A 491 -18.31 -5.21 -17.56
CA ARG A 491 -18.79 -5.08 -18.95
C ARG A 491 -17.97 -4.08 -19.80
N GLY A 492 -17.15 -3.28 -19.16
CA GLY A 492 -16.38 -2.21 -19.80
C GLY A 492 -14.96 -2.60 -20.19
N LYS A 493 -14.04 -1.65 -20.03
CA LYS A 493 -12.61 -1.78 -20.35
C LYS A 493 -11.73 -1.66 -19.12
N ALA A 494 -10.80 -2.59 -18.92
CA ALA A 494 -9.82 -2.56 -17.84
C ALA A 494 -8.65 -3.49 -18.16
N ASP A 495 -7.44 -3.09 -17.79
CA ASP A 495 -6.26 -3.94 -17.86
C ASP A 495 -5.75 -4.29 -16.45
N PHE A 496 -6.15 -5.46 -15.96
CA PHE A 496 -5.68 -6.00 -14.69
C PHE A 496 -4.38 -6.77 -14.89
N ALA A 497 -3.32 -6.04 -15.23
CA ALA A 497 -2.02 -6.63 -15.52
C ALA A 497 -1.43 -7.45 -14.34
N ARG A 498 -1.85 -7.18 -13.09
CA ARG A 498 -1.48 -7.97 -11.89
C ARG A 498 -2.42 -9.12 -11.59
N GLY A 499 -3.43 -9.33 -12.43
CA GLY A 499 -4.39 -10.42 -12.32
C GLY A 499 -5.66 -10.05 -11.57
N ILE A 500 -6.59 -11.00 -11.60
CA ILE A 500 -7.91 -10.95 -10.95
C ILE A 500 -7.97 -12.08 -9.93
N THR A 501 -8.23 -11.76 -8.67
CA THR A 501 -8.36 -12.75 -7.59
C THR A 501 -9.77 -12.73 -6.99
N LEU A 502 -10.43 -13.88 -6.96
CA LEU A 502 -11.74 -14.09 -6.35
C LEU A 502 -11.63 -15.05 -5.17
N ASN A 503 -11.80 -14.52 -3.97
CA ASN A 503 -11.81 -15.29 -2.71
C ASN A 503 -13.23 -15.63 -2.22
N GLY A 504 -14.27 -14.94 -2.74
CA GLY A 504 -15.67 -15.13 -2.35
C GLY A 504 -16.64 -14.26 -3.15
N GLY A 505 -17.95 -14.49 -3.00
CA GLY A 505 -18.98 -13.72 -3.71
C GLY A 505 -19.24 -14.19 -5.14
N SER A 506 -19.79 -13.31 -5.98
CA SER A 506 -20.00 -13.56 -7.41
C SER A 506 -19.35 -12.48 -8.28
N LEU A 507 -18.54 -12.89 -9.25
CA LEU A 507 -17.94 -12.03 -10.27
C LEU A 507 -18.43 -12.45 -11.65
N ALA A 508 -19.00 -11.54 -12.42
CA ALA A 508 -19.41 -11.79 -13.80
C ALA A 508 -18.66 -10.87 -14.78
N ILE A 509 -17.92 -11.45 -15.72
CA ILE A 509 -17.28 -10.74 -16.84
C ILE A 509 -18.13 -10.98 -18.08
N ARG A 510 -18.80 -9.95 -18.61
CA ARG A 510 -19.85 -10.12 -19.64
C ARG A 510 -19.70 -9.16 -20.81
N GLY A 511 -19.79 -9.69 -22.04
CA GLY A 511 -19.91 -8.88 -23.25
C GLY A 511 -18.66 -8.07 -23.59
N CYS A 512 -17.48 -8.56 -23.18
CA CYS A 512 -16.19 -7.87 -23.26
C CYS A 512 -15.21 -8.54 -24.24
N PRO A 513 -15.44 -8.54 -25.56
CA PRO A 513 -14.48 -9.15 -26.49
C PRO A 513 -13.19 -8.30 -26.54
N GLY A 514 -12.19 -8.65 -25.73
CA GLY A 514 -10.86 -8.04 -25.72
C GLY A 514 -10.74 -6.73 -24.96
N THR A 515 -11.66 -6.43 -24.04
CA THR A 515 -11.66 -5.18 -23.24
C THR A 515 -11.26 -5.36 -21.78
N ILE A 516 -11.33 -6.59 -21.24
CA ILE A 516 -10.84 -6.94 -19.91
C ILE A 516 -9.65 -7.88 -20.07
N SER A 517 -8.45 -7.42 -19.74
CA SER A 517 -7.26 -8.27 -19.64
C SER A 517 -6.97 -8.60 -18.18
N ALA A 518 -6.45 -9.80 -17.95
CA ALA A 518 -6.14 -10.32 -16.63
C ALA A 518 -4.66 -10.68 -16.48
N GLY A 519 -3.76 -10.04 -17.26
CA GLY A 519 -2.30 -10.17 -17.17
C GLY A 519 -1.77 -11.52 -16.67
N THR A 520 -1.37 -11.57 -15.39
CA THR A 520 -0.82 -12.75 -14.70
C THR A 520 -1.79 -13.93 -14.52
N GLY A 521 -3.07 -13.72 -14.73
CA GLY A 521 -4.13 -14.71 -14.73
C GLY A 521 -5.33 -14.34 -13.87
N ILE A 522 -6.31 -15.24 -13.86
CA ILE A 522 -7.47 -15.21 -12.95
C ILE A 522 -7.30 -16.34 -11.95
N VAL A 523 -7.40 -16.00 -10.66
CA VAL A 523 -7.32 -16.96 -9.55
C VAL A 523 -8.67 -17.00 -8.84
N VAL A 524 -9.29 -18.18 -8.75
CA VAL A 524 -10.53 -18.39 -8.02
C VAL A 524 -10.24 -19.31 -6.83
N ASN A 525 -10.26 -18.74 -5.64
CA ASN A 525 -10.10 -19.45 -4.36
C ASN A 525 -11.48 -19.75 -3.72
N GLY A 526 -12.52 -19.01 -4.10
CA GLY A 526 -13.88 -19.18 -3.57
C GLY A 526 -14.91 -18.36 -4.33
N GLY A 527 -16.21 -18.60 -4.10
CA GLY A 527 -17.29 -17.89 -4.78
C GLY A 527 -17.64 -18.43 -6.18
N THR A 528 -18.23 -17.58 -7.02
CA THR A 528 -18.66 -17.93 -8.40
C THR A 528 -18.12 -16.93 -9.41
N LEU A 529 -17.31 -17.42 -10.35
CA LEU A 529 -16.89 -16.65 -11.53
C LEU A 529 -17.78 -17.02 -12.73
N THR A 530 -18.35 -16.04 -13.41
CA THR A 530 -19.06 -16.19 -14.68
C THR A 530 -18.34 -15.42 -15.78
N ILE A 531 -17.99 -16.08 -16.88
CA ILE A 531 -17.46 -15.43 -18.08
C ILE A 531 -18.43 -15.69 -19.23
N ASP A 532 -18.99 -14.62 -19.79
CA ASP A 532 -19.98 -14.69 -20.87
C ASP A 532 -19.64 -13.71 -22.00
N GLY A 533 -19.56 -14.19 -23.25
CA GLY A 533 -19.39 -13.31 -24.43
C GLY A 533 -18.10 -12.45 -24.41
N SER A 534 -17.04 -12.91 -23.75
CA SER A 534 -15.79 -12.15 -23.52
C SER A 534 -14.57 -12.83 -24.16
N ARG A 535 -13.49 -12.08 -24.41
CA ARG A 535 -12.21 -12.61 -24.95
C ARG A 535 -11.05 -12.10 -24.12
N PHE A 536 -10.13 -12.99 -23.77
CA PHE A 536 -8.88 -12.69 -23.06
C PHE A 536 -7.68 -12.70 -24.00
N GLU A 537 -6.57 -12.10 -23.54
CA GLU A 537 -5.30 -12.09 -24.26
C GLU A 537 -4.64 -13.47 -24.27
N GLU A 538 -3.86 -13.74 -25.33
CA GLU A 538 -3.08 -14.97 -25.48
C GLU A 538 -2.08 -15.10 -24.31
N GLY A 539 -2.10 -16.23 -23.60
CA GLY A 539 -1.25 -16.47 -22.44
C GLY A 539 -1.88 -16.18 -21.07
N THR A 540 -3.14 -15.75 -21.02
CA THR A 540 -3.89 -15.63 -19.75
C THR A 540 -4.08 -17.01 -19.11
N THR A 541 -3.59 -17.19 -17.87
CA THR A 541 -3.79 -18.43 -17.08
C THR A 541 -5.05 -18.33 -16.22
N LEU A 542 -5.83 -19.42 -16.11
CA LEU A 542 -6.96 -19.55 -15.19
C LEU A 542 -6.64 -20.64 -14.16
N THR A 543 -6.47 -20.24 -12.90
CA THR A 543 -6.14 -21.15 -11.78
C THR A 543 -7.34 -21.31 -10.86
N LEU A 544 -7.67 -22.56 -10.53
CA LEU A 544 -8.81 -22.92 -9.67
C LEU A 544 -8.31 -23.62 -8.39
N ASP A 545 -8.28 -22.87 -7.29
CA ASP A 545 -7.89 -23.35 -5.96
C ASP A 545 -9.08 -23.25 -4.98
N GLY A 546 -10.26 -23.64 -5.48
CA GLY A 546 -11.57 -23.58 -4.80
C GLY A 546 -12.67 -22.99 -5.69
N GLY A 547 -13.87 -22.77 -5.11
CA GLY A 547 -14.99 -22.05 -5.79
C GLY A 547 -15.65 -22.78 -6.98
N ASN A 548 -16.49 -22.03 -7.71
CA ASN A 548 -17.18 -22.48 -8.92
C ASN A 548 -16.87 -21.56 -10.12
N VAL A 549 -16.73 -22.13 -11.32
CA VAL A 549 -16.54 -21.37 -12.57
C VAL A 549 -17.59 -21.77 -13.59
N LYS A 550 -18.24 -20.76 -14.19
CA LYS A 550 -19.19 -20.89 -15.28
C LYS A 550 -18.67 -20.14 -16.51
N ILE A 551 -18.52 -20.82 -17.64
CA ILE A 551 -18.05 -20.26 -18.91
C ILE A 551 -19.12 -20.49 -19.97
N GLU A 552 -19.67 -19.42 -20.55
CA GLU A 552 -20.74 -19.47 -21.56
C GLU A 552 -20.38 -18.55 -22.74
N ASN A 553 -20.68 -18.94 -23.99
CA ASN A 553 -20.50 -18.09 -25.18
C ASN A 553 -19.12 -17.41 -25.34
N VAL A 554 -18.02 -18.08 -24.98
CA VAL A 554 -16.66 -17.50 -25.02
C VAL A 554 -15.92 -17.87 -26.32
N SER A 555 -15.29 -16.89 -26.96
CA SER A 555 -14.27 -17.11 -28.01
C SER A 555 -12.87 -17.01 -27.40
N LEU A 556 -12.31 -18.15 -26.97
CA LEU A 556 -10.92 -18.24 -26.48
C LEU A 556 -9.97 -18.40 -27.67
N VAL A 557 -9.14 -17.38 -27.93
CA VAL A 557 -7.95 -17.53 -28.76
C VAL A 557 -6.79 -17.77 -27.81
N VAL A 558 -6.58 -19.03 -27.40
CA VAL A 558 -5.61 -19.35 -26.35
C VAL A 558 -4.68 -20.46 -26.80
N ALA A 559 -3.38 -20.17 -26.80
CA ALA A 559 -2.36 -21.17 -27.10
C ALA A 559 -2.16 -22.19 -25.95
N PHE A 560 -2.49 -21.85 -24.69
CA PHE A 560 -2.37 -22.76 -23.54
C PHE A 560 -3.34 -22.35 -22.40
N VAL A 561 -4.25 -23.24 -21.99
CA VAL A 561 -4.98 -23.14 -20.70
C VAL A 561 -4.48 -24.26 -19.80
N GLU A 562 -3.76 -23.92 -18.72
CA GLU A 562 -3.46 -24.86 -17.64
C GLU A 562 -4.50 -24.67 -16.53
N ILE A 563 -5.39 -25.65 -16.36
CA ILE A 563 -6.35 -25.68 -15.23
C ILE A 563 -5.73 -26.55 -14.14
N VAL A 564 -5.08 -25.90 -13.19
CA VAL A 564 -4.61 -26.58 -11.96
C VAL A 564 -5.80 -26.69 -11.02
N LEU A 565 -6.22 -27.93 -10.71
CA LEU A 565 -7.30 -28.23 -9.77
C LEU A 565 -6.68 -28.65 -8.42
N GLY A 566 -6.87 -27.81 -7.40
CA GLY A 566 -6.63 -28.17 -6.00
C GLY A 566 -7.76 -29.03 -5.41
N ASP A 567 -8.22 -28.70 -4.20
CA ASP A 567 -9.32 -29.39 -3.50
C ASP A 567 -10.74 -28.97 -4.00
N ALA A 568 -10.85 -28.45 -5.23
CA ALA A 568 -12.06 -27.82 -5.76
C ALA A 568 -13.07 -28.81 -6.40
N TYR A 569 -14.36 -28.48 -6.35
CA TYR A 569 -15.45 -29.21 -7.04
C TYR A 569 -15.81 -28.51 -8.36
N LEU A 570 -15.68 -29.22 -9.49
CA LEU A 570 -16.30 -28.81 -10.76
C LEU A 570 -17.80 -29.17 -10.71
N ALA A 571 -18.64 -28.26 -10.23
CA ALA A 571 -20.09 -28.53 -10.10
C ALA A 571 -20.78 -28.71 -11.46
N GLU A 572 -20.34 -27.99 -12.50
CA GLU A 572 -20.83 -28.11 -13.89
C GLU A 572 -19.87 -27.34 -14.81
N ALA A 573 -18.93 -28.02 -15.47
CA ALA A 573 -18.36 -27.49 -16.71
C ALA A 573 -19.33 -27.84 -17.85
N ALA A 574 -20.49 -27.18 -17.89
CA ALA A 574 -21.33 -27.24 -19.07
C ALA A 574 -20.68 -26.39 -20.16
N LEU A 575 -19.74 -26.98 -20.91
CA LEU A 575 -19.44 -26.55 -22.28
C LEU A 575 -20.73 -26.80 -23.10
N SER A 576 -21.74 -25.94 -22.93
CA SER A 576 -22.97 -26.04 -23.70
C SER A 576 -22.73 -25.42 -25.09
N SER A 577 -22.86 -26.24 -26.13
CA SER A 577 -22.65 -25.87 -27.53
C SER A 577 -23.91 -25.32 -28.20
N ASP A 578 -24.74 -24.58 -27.45
CA ASP A 578 -25.94 -23.95 -28.02
C ASP A 578 -25.63 -22.67 -28.83
N GLY A 579 -24.34 -22.32 -28.95
CA GLY A 579 -23.78 -21.45 -29.97
C GLY A 579 -22.39 -21.97 -30.35
N GLU A 580 -21.94 -21.78 -31.59
CA GLU A 580 -20.65 -22.26 -32.12
C GLU A 580 -19.46 -21.96 -31.19
N ALA A 581 -19.19 -22.85 -30.22
CA ALA A 581 -17.98 -22.84 -29.41
C ALA A 581 -16.91 -23.61 -30.19
N ALA A 582 -16.32 -22.96 -31.20
CA ALA A 582 -15.16 -23.51 -31.88
C ALA A 582 -13.93 -23.33 -30.98
N LEU A 583 -13.52 -24.39 -30.28
CA LEU A 583 -12.17 -24.48 -29.74
C LEU A 583 -11.19 -24.41 -30.92
N ALA A 584 -10.26 -23.45 -30.91
CA ALA A 584 -9.29 -23.31 -31.99
C ALA A 584 -8.44 -24.59 -32.12
N GLU A 585 -8.08 -24.95 -33.35
CA GLU A 585 -7.23 -26.12 -33.64
C GLU A 585 -5.89 -25.96 -32.87
N GLY A 586 -5.62 -26.86 -31.91
CA GLY A 586 -4.45 -26.78 -31.01
C GLY A 586 -4.73 -26.39 -29.56
N THR A 587 -5.99 -26.15 -29.17
CA THR A 587 -6.36 -25.89 -27.76
C THR A 587 -6.08 -27.12 -26.90
N SER A 588 -5.25 -26.97 -25.86
CA SER A 588 -4.96 -28.02 -24.87
C SER A 588 -5.60 -27.64 -23.54
N VAL A 589 -6.46 -28.51 -22.98
CA VAL A 589 -6.97 -28.39 -21.62
C VAL A 589 -6.22 -29.39 -20.76
N VAL A 590 -5.36 -28.90 -19.87
CA VAL A 590 -4.65 -29.74 -18.89
C VAL A 590 -5.41 -29.66 -17.59
N LEU A 591 -5.99 -30.79 -17.16
CA LEU A 591 -6.57 -30.97 -15.83
C LEU A 591 -5.51 -31.67 -14.97
N SER A 592 -4.95 -30.98 -13.98
CA SER A 592 -4.00 -31.57 -13.02
C SER A 592 -4.60 -31.49 -11.62
N GLY A 593 -4.84 -32.64 -10.98
CA GLY A 593 -5.47 -32.74 -9.66
C GLY A 593 -5.69 -34.18 -9.21
N ASN A 594 -5.99 -34.39 -7.93
CA ASN A 594 -6.26 -35.73 -7.37
C ASN A 594 -7.69 -36.18 -7.74
N LEU A 595 -7.84 -37.23 -8.54
CA LEU A 595 -9.12 -37.67 -9.11
C LEU A 595 -10.17 -38.06 -8.05
N ASP A 596 -9.73 -38.43 -6.84
CA ASP A 596 -10.62 -38.73 -5.71
C ASP A 596 -11.48 -37.54 -5.27
N ALA A 597 -11.03 -36.30 -5.52
CA ALA A 597 -11.82 -35.09 -5.26
C ALA A 597 -12.90 -34.84 -6.32
N LEU A 598 -12.71 -35.36 -7.55
CA LEU A 598 -13.64 -35.19 -8.67
C LEU A 598 -14.89 -36.11 -8.55
N LEU A 599 -14.76 -37.24 -7.85
CA LEU A 599 -15.76 -38.31 -7.83
C LEU A 599 -16.57 -38.42 -6.53
N GLY A 600 -16.36 -37.51 -5.57
CA GLY A 600 -17.07 -37.50 -4.29
C GLY A 600 -16.65 -38.68 -3.40
N GLY A 601 -15.96 -38.39 -2.31
CA GLY A 601 -15.40 -39.43 -1.43
C GLY A 601 -16.39 -40.51 -0.97
N ALA A 602 -15.94 -41.77 -1.13
CA ALA A 602 -16.46 -43.04 -0.59
C ALA A 602 -17.43 -43.87 -1.48
N PRO A 603 -17.37 -45.22 -1.39
CA PRO A 603 -17.66 -46.12 -2.49
C PRO A 603 -19.16 -46.47 -2.57
N ALA A 604 -19.81 -46.10 -3.65
CA ALA A 604 -21.05 -46.74 -4.07
C ALA A 604 -20.97 -46.98 -5.58
N ALA A 605 -21.42 -48.17 -6.00
CA ALA A 605 -21.38 -48.60 -7.39
C ALA A 605 -21.90 -47.50 -8.34
N LEU A 606 -21.13 -47.21 -9.40
CA LEU A 606 -21.48 -46.30 -10.48
C LEU A 606 -22.94 -46.58 -10.90
N SER A 607 -23.81 -45.59 -10.71
CA SER A 607 -25.20 -45.65 -11.15
C SER A 607 -25.43 -44.61 -12.23
N SER A 608 -26.49 -44.75 -13.00
CA SER A 608 -26.75 -44.09 -14.30
C SER A 608 -26.64 -42.55 -14.38
N GLY A 609 -26.34 -41.85 -13.28
CA GLY A 609 -25.96 -40.43 -13.28
C GLY A 609 -24.48 -40.17 -13.62
N ASP A 610 -23.58 -41.14 -13.40
CA ASP A 610 -22.14 -41.01 -13.67
C ASP A 610 -21.80 -41.10 -15.18
N ALA A 611 -22.80 -41.42 -16.00
CA ALA A 611 -22.70 -41.42 -17.45
C ALA A 611 -22.53 -40.01 -18.05
N ALA A 612 -22.92 -38.94 -17.32
CA ALA A 612 -22.80 -37.57 -17.82
C ALA A 612 -21.34 -37.08 -17.90
N ALA A 613 -20.49 -37.45 -16.94
CA ALA A 613 -19.07 -37.12 -16.95
C ALA A 613 -18.32 -37.86 -18.07
N LEU A 614 -18.73 -39.09 -18.37
CA LEU A 614 -18.20 -39.87 -19.49
C LEU A 614 -18.72 -39.38 -20.86
N ASP A 615 -19.99 -38.94 -20.95
CA ASP A 615 -20.58 -38.36 -22.17
C ASP A 615 -19.88 -37.05 -22.57
N ILE A 616 -19.48 -36.24 -21.58
CA ILE A 616 -18.66 -35.03 -21.82
C ILE A 616 -17.29 -35.41 -22.40
N ALA A 617 -16.61 -36.42 -21.85
CA ALA A 617 -15.31 -36.87 -22.34
C ALA A 617 -15.39 -37.45 -23.78
N ALA A 618 -16.48 -38.16 -24.10
CA ALA A 618 -16.72 -38.71 -25.43
C ALA A 618 -17.07 -37.63 -26.47
N ARG A 619 -17.85 -36.61 -26.08
CA ARG A 619 -18.23 -35.49 -26.96
C ARG A 619 -17.06 -34.56 -27.28
N VAL A 620 -16.18 -34.30 -26.32
CA VAL A 620 -14.98 -33.47 -26.50
C VAL A 620 -13.94 -34.17 -27.39
N ALA A 621 -13.85 -35.50 -27.34
CA ALA A 621 -12.98 -36.29 -28.22
C ALA A 621 -13.46 -36.30 -29.69
N ALA A 622 -14.77 -36.16 -29.93
CA ALA A 622 -15.35 -36.10 -31.28
C ALA A 622 -15.01 -34.79 -32.02
N GLU A 623 -14.63 -33.73 -31.31
CA GLU A 623 -14.35 -32.39 -31.86
C GLU A 623 -12.85 -32.08 -32.06
N ARG A 624 -11.96 -33.09 -32.03
CA ARG A 624 -10.49 -32.94 -32.14
C ARG A 624 -9.85 -32.07 -31.04
N THR A 625 -10.43 -32.06 -29.85
CA THR A 625 -9.87 -31.40 -28.68
C THR A 625 -8.97 -32.38 -27.90
N PHE A 626 -7.79 -31.95 -27.50
CA PHE A 626 -6.86 -32.79 -26.72
C PHE A 626 -7.15 -32.67 -25.21
N LEU A 627 -7.61 -33.77 -24.60
CA LEU A 627 -7.56 -33.97 -23.14
C LEU A 627 -6.33 -34.83 -22.80
N VAL A 628 -5.44 -34.31 -21.95
CA VAL A 628 -4.33 -35.09 -21.37
C VAL A 628 -4.63 -35.29 -19.89
N PHE A 629 -4.98 -36.52 -19.50
CA PHE A 629 -5.00 -36.92 -18.10
C PHE A 629 -3.57 -37.24 -17.65
N GLY A 630 -3.01 -36.41 -16.78
CA GLY A 630 -1.74 -36.67 -16.09
C GLY A 630 -1.98 -37.06 -14.65
N GLY A 631 -2.37 -38.32 -14.38
CA GLY A 631 -2.56 -38.83 -13.02
C GLY A 631 -2.33 -40.34 -12.93
N ASN A 632 -1.67 -40.78 -11.85
CA ASN A 632 -1.60 -42.20 -11.50
C ASN A 632 -2.82 -42.57 -10.63
N LEU A 633 -3.72 -43.41 -11.14
CA LEU A 633 -4.70 -44.12 -10.32
C LEU A 633 -3.92 -45.12 -9.46
N LYS A 634 -3.80 -44.86 -8.15
CA LYS A 634 -3.17 -45.81 -7.23
C LYS A 634 -4.10 -46.06 -6.05
N HIS A 635 -4.94 -47.09 -6.17
CA HIS A 635 -5.70 -47.61 -5.06
C HIS A 635 -5.35 -49.08 -4.85
N ASP A 636 -4.79 -49.41 -3.69
CA ASP A 636 -4.50 -50.80 -3.32
C ASP A 636 -5.85 -51.56 -3.22
N GLY A 637 -6.05 -52.56 -4.09
CA GLY A 637 -7.08 -53.60 -3.91
C GLY A 637 -8.31 -53.59 -4.83
N VAL A 638 -8.40 -52.76 -5.87
CA VAL A 638 -9.56 -52.76 -6.80
C VAL A 638 -9.12 -53.03 -8.24
N SER A 639 -9.77 -53.99 -8.91
CA SER A 639 -9.63 -54.25 -10.34
C SER A 639 -10.60 -53.37 -11.14
N VAL A 640 -10.08 -52.57 -12.07
CA VAL A 640 -10.89 -51.77 -13.00
C VAL A 640 -11.25 -52.61 -14.22
N SER A 641 -12.54 -52.69 -14.58
CA SER A 641 -13.02 -53.31 -15.83
C SER A 641 -13.88 -52.32 -16.60
N LEU A 642 -13.64 -52.20 -17.92
CA LEU A 642 -14.49 -51.42 -18.81
C LEU A 642 -15.83 -52.14 -19.05
N SER A 643 -16.91 -51.39 -19.24
CA SER A 643 -18.17 -51.97 -19.71
C SER A 643 -18.07 -52.29 -21.20
N ALA A 644 -18.77 -53.35 -21.65
CA ALA A 644 -18.78 -53.74 -23.07
C ALA A 644 -19.35 -52.64 -23.99
N GLU A 645 -20.18 -51.74 -23.46
CA GLU A 645 -20.71 -50.58 -24.16
C GLU A 645 -19.59 -49.56 -24.45
N LEU A 646 -18.77 -49.26 -23.44
CA LEU A 646 -17.67 -48.29 -23.51
C LEU A 646 -16.50 -48.79 -24.39
N GLU A 647 -16.18 -50.09 -24.33
CA GLU A 647 -15.22 -50.69 -25.27
C GLU A 647 -15.67 -50.51 -26.72
N ARG A 648 -16.97 -50.68 -27.00
CA ARG A 648 -17.53 -50.53 -28.34
C ARG A 648 -17.51 -49.08 -28.82
N GLU A 649 -17.77 -48.12 -27.93
CA GLU A 649 -17.70 -46.68 -28.26
C GLU A 649 -16.26 -46.24 -28.56
N LEU A 650 -15.28 -46.69 -27.77
CA LEU A 650 -13.86 -46.39 -28.00
C LEU A 650 -13.34 -46.98 -29.31
N GLU A 651 -13.75 -48.21 -29.64
CA GLU A 651 -13.44 -48.85 -30.93
C GLU A 651 -14.07 -48.10 -32.11
N THR A 652 -15.33 -47.65 -31.96
CA THR A 652 -16.04 -46.90 -33.00
C THR A 652 -15.42 -45.51 -33.22
N ALA A 653 -14.86 -44.91 -32.17
CA ALA A 653 -14.16 -43.63 -32.21
C ALA A 653 -12.69 -43.72 -32.66
N GLY A 654 -12.16 -44.92 -32.90
CA GLY A 654 -10.76 -45.13 -33.33
C GLY A 654 -9.71 -44.82 -32.26
N ILE A 655 -10.10 -44.81 -30.98
CA ILE A 655 -9.24 -44.47 -29.85
C ILE A 655 -8.57 -45.75 -29.34
N ALA A 656 -7.25 -45.84 -29.46
CA ALA A 656 -6.51 -46.96 -28.88
C ALA A 656 -6.45 -46.81 -27.36
N TRP A 657 -6.63 -47.90 -26.63
CA TRP A 657 -6.56 -47.92 -25.17
C TRP A 657 -5.80 -49.14 -24.68
N THR A 658 -5.17 -49.03 -23.52
CA THR A 658 -4.46 -50.14 -22.85
C THR A 658 -4.71 -50.08 -21.36
N LEU A 659 -5.17 -51.18 -20.78
CA LEU A 659 -5.16 -51.39 -19.34
C LEU A 659 -3.81 -51.99 -18.94
N ALA A 660 -3.13 -51.39 -17.97
CA ALA A 660 -1.84 -51.88 -17.50
C ALA A 660 -1.99 -53.26 -16.82
N PRO A 661 -0.93 -54.09 -16.79
CA PRO A 661 -0.98 -55.44 -16.22
C PRO A 661 -1.32 -55.48 -14.72
N ASP A 662 -1.27 -54.34 -14.03
CA ASP A 662 -1.64 -54.20 -12.63
C ASP A 662 -3.16 -54.02 -12.41
N GLY A 663 -3.95 -53.88 -13.48
CA GLY A 663 -5.41 -53.76 -13.43
C GLY A 663 -5.93 -52.45 -12.82
N ALA A 664 -5.03 -51.49 -12.55
CA ALA A 664 -5.33 -50.24 -11.88
C ALA A 664 -5.06 -49.01 -12.76
N THR A 665 -4.26 -49.15 -13.82
CA THR A 665 -3.90 -48.04 -14.70
C THR A 665 -4.55 -48.21 -16.06
N LEU A 666 -5.37 -47.25 -16.48
CA LEU A 666 -5.96 -47.19 -17.83
C LEU A 666 -5.28 -46.06 -18.61
N SER A 667 -4.76 -46.37 -19.79
CA SER A 667 -4.10 -45.41 -20.68
C SER A 667 -4.81 -45.34 -22.02
N PHE A 668 -5.04 -44.13 -22.52
CA PHE A 668 -5.59 -43.88 -23.85
C PHE A 668 -4.49 -43.32 -24.75
N LEU A 669 -4.44 -43.79 -25.99
CA LEU A 669 -3.53 -43.32 -27.03
C LEU A 669 -4.37 -42.91 -28.23
N VAL A 670 -4.51 -41.61 -28.44
CA VAL A 670 -5.09 -41.06 -29.66
C VAL A 670 -3.95 -40.87 -30.66
N VAL A 671 -3.89 -41.73 -31.68
CA VAL A 671 -2.91 -41.60 -32.77
C VAL A 671 -3.52 -40.68 -33.84
N PRO A 672 -2.89 -39.54 -34.19
CA PRO A 672 -3.41 -38.69 -35.25
C PRO A 672 -3.30 -39.40 -36.60
N GLU A 673 -4.29 -39.22 -37.47
CA GLU A 673 -4.16 -39.66 -38.87
C GLU A 673 -2.97 -38.93 -39.54
N PRO A 674 -2.19 -39.63 -40.39
CA PRO A 674 -0.88 -39.17 -40.88
C PRO A 674 -0.92 -38.09 -41.98
N SER A 675 -1.96 -37.25 -42.09
CA SER A 675 -2.12 -36.33 -43.23
C SER A 675 -1.67 -34.88 -43.02
N ALA A 676 -1.07 -34.50 -41.88
CA ALA A 676 -0.63 -33.11 -41.65
C ALA A 676 0.79 -33.00 -41.04
N PHE A 677 1.79 -33.61 -41.67
CA PHE A 677 3.19 -33.23 -41.42
C PHE A 677 3.56 -32.00 -42.28
N GLY A 678 3.31 -30.81 -41.73
CA GLY A 678 4.02 -29.58 -42.13
C GLY A 678 5.22 -29.40 -41.20
N LEU A 679 6.43 -29.43 -41.77
CA LEU A 679 7.72 -29.32 -41.07
C LEU A 679 7.75 -28.13 -40.08
N PHE A 680 7.88 -28.39 -38.78
CA PHE A 680 8.55 -27.48 -37.85
C PHE A 680 9.53 -28.29 -37.00
N ALA A 681 10.81 -28.05 -37.22
CA ALA A 681 11.91 -28.64 -36.47
C ALA A 681 12.04 -27.94 -35.10
N GLY A 682 11.66 -28.62 -34.04
CA GLY A 682 11.89 -28.20 -32.66
C GLY A 682 12.31 -29.41 -31.81
N THR A 683 13.57 -29.42 -31.39
CA THR A 683 14.25 -30.52 -30.72
C THR A 683 13.65 -30.80 -29.32
N PHE A 684 12.88 -31.88 -29.14
CA PHE A 684 12.57 -32.39 -27.80
C PHE A 684 13.67 -33.35 -27.35
N ALA A 685 14.43 -32.95 -26.33
CA ALA A 685 15.44 -33.78 -25.68
C ALA A 685 14.74 -34.81 -24.76
N LEU A 686 14.83 -36.09 -25.11
CA LEU A 686 14.36 -37.19 -24.29
C LEU A 686 15.40 -37.49 -23.19
N ALA A 687 15.14 -37.04 -21.96
CA ALA A 687 15.97 -37.40 -20.80
C ALA A 687 15.61 -38.82 -20.32
N LEU A 688 16.42 -39.82 -20.73
CA LEU A 688 16.31 -41.20 -20.28
C LEU A 688 16.97 -41.37 -18.89
N ALA A 689 16.20 -41.37 -17.81
CA ALA A 689 16.69 -41.74 -16.48
C ALA A 689 16.54 -43.27 -16.29
N ALA A 690 17.60 -44.02 -16.63
CA ALA A 690 17.69 -45.44 -16.35
C ALA A 690 18.01 -45.70 -14.86
N SER A 691 17.02 -46.17 -14.09
CA SER A 691 17.29 -46.78 -12.78
C SER A 691 17.45 -48.30 -12.96
N ARG A 692 18.70 -48.79 -12.87
CA ARG A 692 19.01 -50.22 -12.73
C ARG A 692 18.80 -50.62 -11.26
N ARG A 693 17.78 -51.43 -10.96
CA ARG A 693 17.70 -52.20 -9.71
C ARG A 693 18.16 -53.64 -9.94
N ARG A 694 19.11 -54.04 -9.09
CA ARG A 694 19.67 -55.40 -8.92
C ARG A 694 18.57 -56.45 -8.72
N ARG A 695 18.65 -57.58 -9.42
CA ARG A 695 18.06 -58.85 -8.97
C ARG A 695 19.11 -59.63 -8.17
N LYS A 696 18.70 -60.12 -7.00
CA LYS A 696 19.37 -61.18 -6.24
C LYS A 696 19.27 -62.49 -7.03
N ALA A 697 20.41 -63.13 -7.26
CA ALA A 697 20.70 -64.50 -6.86
C ALA A 697 22.13 -64.48 -6.32
#